data_AF-A0A522F2J5-F1
#
_entry.id   AF-A0A522F2J5-F1
#
_cell.length_a   1.000
_cell.length_b   1.000
_cell.length_c   1.000
_cell.angle_alpha   90.00
_cell.angle_beta   90.00
_cell.angle_gamma   90.00
#
_symmetry.space_group_name_H-M   'P 1'
#
loop_
_entity.id
_entity.type
_entity.pdbx_description
1 polymer ?
#
loop_
_entity_poly.entity_id
_entity_poly.type
_entity_poly.pdbx_seq_one_letter_code
_entity_poly.pdbx_strand_id
1 'polypeptide(L)'
;ENHFQGLQSWLASYIVYGRHSEASTADKWDSVSDLENYLKEFKQHSLRNPIVEQVVTETLRVVKDIWQQYGNGVKDFFDEIHVELGREMKNTAEDRKKISDQVIENENTNLRIKSLLAELKNDPQIDNVRPYSPIQQEALKIFEDGVLSSDIEIPDDIIKISKTAQPSSSELQRYKLWLEQKYRSPYTGEMIPLSKLFTTEYEIEHIIPQSRYFDDSFNNKVICESSVNKLKDNQIGLEFIKNHHGETVETGFGKSVKVFETNDYEDFVKTHYIKNRSKRNKLLMEDIPEKMIERQINDTRYISKFISSVLSNIVRAEKDDDGINSKNLIPGNGKITTILKRDWGLNDIWNDLILPRFERMNKLTNSEAFTEYNAKHQKQLPKVPLEYSKNFQPKRIDHRHHALDALVVACASRDHLNLLNNKFAKSNTRFDLNRKLRKFEKVVYNHPKSGERIEREIPKEFLKPWNNFTVDARNSLENIVISFKQNLRVINKATNYFEKWVETNGTKTKKTVQQNNGDNWAIRKPMHKETVSGKVELARIKVPKDKILTATRKSLDTSFDLKTIESITDTGIQKILINYLASKDNNPELAFSPEGIEDMNKNILLYNDGIMHQPIYKVRVFEIGSKFPLGETINKKNKYVEAAKGTNLFFAIYQDENDKRSFETIPLNIVIERQKQGLSSVPETNDKGNSLLFYLSPNDLVYVPTEEETINQSSIGFTNLSYEQKKRLYNVNDFSSTCYFTPNHVAKAIAPKEIDLNYDKKKNKTTGSFDTKTASIEGIQIKDVCIPLKVDRLGNIKLINDKI
;
A
#
# COMPACT_ATOMS: atom_id res chain seq x y z
N GLU A 1 51.14 31.31 4.55
CA GLU A 1 50.71 29.89 4.57
C GLU A 1 50.36 29.36 5.96
N ASN A 2 51.06 29.75 7.04
CA ASN A 2 50.81 29.22 8.39
C ASN A 2 49.48 29.62 9.06
N HIS A 3 48.72 30.58 8.51
CA HIS A 3 47.47 31.07 9.11
C HIS A 3 46.21 30.27 8.71
N PHE A 4 46.33 29.31 7.77
CA PHE A 4 45.18 28.56 7.22
C PHE A 4 45.26 27.05 7.49
N GLN A 5 46.06 26.61 8.48
CA GLN A 5 46.15 25.21 8.89
C GLN A 5 45.17 24.91 10.04
N GLY A 6 44.49 23.76 9.97
CA GLY A 6 43.55 23.32 11.02
C GLY A 6 42.17 24.00 11.01
N LEU A 7 41.81 24.71 9.94
CA LEU A 7 40.50 25.35 9.82
C LEU A 7 39.38 24.30 9.73
N GLN A 8 38.24 24.63 10.35
CA GLN A 8 37.03 23.85 10.19
C GLN A 8 36.55 23.90 8.73
N SER A 9 36.01 22.78 8.22
CA SER A 9 35.61 22.63 6.80
C SER A 9 34.76 23.80 6.28
N TRP A 10 33.84 24.32 7.09
CA TRP A 10 33.01 25.46 6.71
C TRP A 10 33.80 26.74 6.50
N LEU A 11 34.72 27.05 7.40
CA LEU A 11 35.54 28.24 7.32
C LEU A 11 36.53 28.16 6.15
N ALA A 12 37.14 26.98 5.95
CA ALA A 12 38.01 26.72 4.81
C ALA A 12 37.26 26.89 3.48
N SER A 13 36.04 26.35 3.36
CA SER A 13 35.26 26.52 2.13
C SER A 13 34.85 27.97 1.89
N TYR A 14 34.45 28.71 2.93
CA TYR A 14 34.13 30.14 2.79
C TYR A 14 35.34 30.96 2.32
N ILE A 15 36.53 30.66 2.81
CA ILE A 15 37.76 31.37 2.41
C ILE A 15 38.13 31.06 0.95
N VAL A 16 37.98 29.81 0.50
CA VAL A 16 38.39 29.39 -0.85
C VAL A 16 37.32 29.67 -1.90
N TYR A 17 36.05 29.45 -1.58
CA TYR A 17 34.94 29.44 -2.53
C TYR A 17 33.91 30.56 -2.29
N GLY A 18 34.07 31.37 -1.23
CA GLY A 18 33.10 32.40 -0.82
C GLY A 18 31.81 31.82 -0.21
N ARG A 19 31.74 30.50 0.01
CA ARG A 19 30.58 29.74 0.49
C ARG A 19 31.01 28.36 0.98
N HIS A 20 30.18 27.69 1.79
CA HIS A 20 30.41 26.31 2.19
C HIS A 20 29.36 25.35 1.63
N SER A 21 28.10 25.56 1.98
CA SER A 21 26.99 24.67 1.61
C SER A 21 25.93 25.34 0.75
N GLU A 22 25.98 26.67 0.65
CA GLU A 22 25.05 27.50 -0.11
C GLU A 22 25.18 27.23 -1.62
N ALA A 23 24.04 27.21 -2.31
CA ALA A 23 24.01 26.99 -3.76
C ALA A 23 24.73 28.12 -4.53
N SER A 24 25.31 27.81 -5.69
CA SER A 24 26.07 28.79 -6.50
C SER A 24 25.14 29.77 -7.22
N THR A 25 23.98 29.25 -7.57
CA THR A 25 22.91 29.88 -8.32
C THR A 25 21.62 29.32 -7.74
N ALA A 26 20.80 30.19 -7.19
CA ALA A 26 19.49 29.85 -6.66
C ALA A 26 18.46 30.32 -7.69
N ASP A 27 18.12 29.45 -8.64
CA ASP A 27 17.17 29.79 -9.69
C ASP A 27 15.77 29.98 -9.08
N LYS A 28 15.03 30.97 -9.59
CA LYS A 28 13.63 31.21 -9.30
C LYS A 28 12.83 31.15 -10.61
N TRP A 29 11.72 30.43 -10.61
CA TRP A 29 10.80 30.34 -11.74
C TRP A 29 9.71 31.39 -11.55
N ASP A 30 9.74 32.41 -12.38
CA ASP A 30 8.80 33.54 -12.31
C ASP A 30 7.56 33.31 -13.19
N SER A 31 7.62 32.32 -14.08
CA SER A 31 6.54 31.99 -15.01
C SER A 31 6.30 30.49 -15.14
N VAL A 32 5.10 30.15 -15.61
CA VAL A 32 4.76 28.78 -16.02
C VAL A 32 5.69 28.27 -17.12
N SER A 33 6.16 29.16 -18.00
CA SER A 33 7.06 28.81 -19.11
C SER A 33 8.42 28.31 -18.63
N ASP A 34 8.94 28.82 -17.51
CA ASP A 34 10.20 28.36 -16.92
C ASP A 34 10.11 26.90 -16.48
N LEU A 35 8.99 26.56 -15.81
CA LEU A 35 8.68 25.19 -15.41
C LEU A 35 8.50 24.29 -16.64
N GLU A 36 7.83 24.76 -17.69
CA GLU A 36 7.66 23.99 -18.93
C GLU A 36 9.00 23.74 -19.65
N ASN A 37 9.88 24.72 -19.67
CA ASN A 37 11.22 24.57 -20.24
C ASN A 37 12.03 23.55 -19.44
N TYR A 38 12.01 23.62 -18.11
CA TYR A 38 12.61 22.59 -17.26
C TYR A 38 12.06 21.19 -17.57
N LEU A 39 10.74 21.03 -17.70
CA LEU A 39 10.12 19.75 -18.06
C LEU A 39 10.50 19.23 -19.45
N LYS A 40 10.75 20.13 -20.41
CA LYS A 40 11.20 19.77 -21.77
C LYS A 40 12.67 19.35 -21.79
N GLU A 41 13.51 20.03 -21.02
CA GLU A 41 14.95 19.76 -20.92
C GLU A 41 15.26 18.59 -19.97
N PHE A 42 14.29 18.19 -19.15
CA PHE A 42 14.44 17.08 -18.21
C PHE A 42 14.83 15.79 -18.95
N LYS A 43 16.11 15.42 -18.85
CA LYS A 43 16.63 14.21 -19.51
C LYS A 43 16.01 12.97 -18.88
N GLN A 44 15.37 12.16 -19.72
CA GLN A 44 14.84 10.86 -19.31
C GLN A 44 15.99 9.97 -18.80
N HIS A 45 15.78 9.28 -17.67
CA HIS A 45 16.79 8.47 -16.97
C HIS A 45 17.94 9.28 -16.35
N SER A 46 17.74 10.58 -16.11
CA SER A 46 18.68 11.39 -15.32
C SER A 46 18.71 10.96 -13.85
N LEU A 47 17.61 10.41 -13.33
CA LEU A 47 17.54 9.83 -11.99
C LEU A 47 17.72 8.31 -12.05
N ARG A 48 18.46 7.75 -11.08
CA ARG A 48 18.69 6.30 -10.98
C ARG A 48 17.41 5.47 -10.80
N ASN A 49 16.33 6.08 -10.30
CA ASN A 49 15.05 5.41 -10.08
C ASN A 49 13.96 6.02 -10.98
N PRO A 50 13.44 5.28 -11.96
CA PRO A 50 12.44 5.79 -12.90
C PRO A 50 11.08 6.11 -12.25
N ILE A 51 10.74 5.48 -11.12
CA ILE A 51 9.52 5.79 -10.37
C ILE A 51 9.63 7.18 -9.76
N VAL A 52 10.80 7.53 -9.25
CA VAL A 52 11.04 8.86 -8.67
C VAL A 52 10.93 9.92 -9.75
N GLU A 53 11.55 9.69 -10.90
CA GLU A 53 11.46 10.57 -12.06
C GLU A 53 10.00 10.80 -12.48
N GLN A 54 9.22 9.73 -12.54
CA GLN A 54 7.79 9.82 -12.82
C GLN A 54 7.06 10.66 -11.75
N VAL A 55 7.26 10.39 -10.47
CA VAL A 55 6.59 11.12 -9.37
C VAL A 55 6.94 12.61 -9.41
N VAL A 56 8.21 12.96 -9.60
CA VAL A 56 8.64 14.37 -9.68
C VAL A 56 8.00 15.06 -10.86
N THR A 57 8.10 14.47 -12.06
CA THR A 57 7.55 15.09 -13.27
C THR A 57 6.03 15.21 -13.23
N GLU A 58 5.32 14.24 -12.67
CA GLU A 58 3.87 14.35 -12.46
C GLU A 58 3.53 15.42 -11.42
N THR A 59 4.28 15.53 -10.32
CA THR A 59 4.09 16.56 -9.30
C THR A 59 4.25 17.96 -9.90
N LEU A 60 5.32 18.19 -10.67
CA LEU A 60 5.53 19.47 -11.34
C LEU A 60 4.43 19.80 -12.34
N ARG A 61 3.90 18.80 -13.06
CA ARG A 61 2.75 18.99 -13.95
C ARG A 61 1.49 19.36 -13.18
N VAL A 62 1.22 18.74 -12.03
CA VAL A 62 0.10 19.15 -11.15
C VAL A 62 0.28 20.59 -10.70
N VAL A 63 1.46 20.96 -10.20
CA VAL A 63 1.74 22.34 -9.75
C VAL A 63 1.58 23.33 -10.91
N LYS A 64 2.06 22.97 -12.10
CA LYS A 64 1.87 23.77 -13.32
C LYS A 64 0.40 23.98 -13.64
N ASP A 65 -0.39 22.90 -13.67
CA ASP A 65 -1.80 22.95 -14.02
C ASP A 65 -2.58 23.78 -12.97
N ILE A 66 -2.21 23.69 -11.68
CA ILE A 66 -2.77 24.54 -10.61
C ILE A 66 -2.40 26.02 -10.83
N TRP A 67 -1.14 26.31 -11.15
CA TRP A 67 -0.67 27.67 -11.40
C TRP A 67 -1.40 28.30 -12.59
N GLN A 68 -1.64 27.53 -13.65
CA GLN A 68 -2.41 27.97 -14.80
C GLN A 68 -3.88 28.18 -14.47
N GLN A 69 -4.54 27.21 -13.83
CA GLN A 69 -5.99 27.24 -13.62
C GLN A 69 -6.42 28.24 -12.53
N TYR A 70 -5.69 28.30 -11.42
CA TYR A 70 -6.08 29.12 -10.26
C TYR A 70 -5.26 30.39 -10.12
N GLY A 71 -4.03 30.39 -10.64
CA GLY A 71 -3.14 31.55 -10.60
C GLY A 71 -3.08 32.36 -11.88
N ASN A 72 -3.74 31.94 -12.96
CA ASN A 72 -3.61 32.55 -14.29
C ASN A 72 -2.14 32.69 -14.76
N GLY A 73 -1.23 31.88 -14.22
CA GLY A 73 0.21 31.95 -14.49
C GLY A 73 0.92 33.21 -13.98
N VAL A 74 0.33 33.96 -13.06
CA VAL A 74 0.97 35.18 -12.50
C VAL A 74 2.18 34.83 -11.63
N LYS A 75 3.20 35.67 -11.68
CA LYS A 75 4.38 35.55 -10.82
C LYS A 75 3.97 35.53 -9.34
N ASP A 76 4.70 34.75 -8.53
CA ASP A 76 4.51 34.65 -7.07
C ASP A 76 3.09 34.23 -6.64
N PHE A 77 2.40 33.42 -7.46
CA PHE A 77 1.08 32.88 -7.12
C PHE A 77 1.08 31.99 -5.87
N PHE A 78 2.16 31.22 -5.66
CA PHE A 78 2.28 30.33 -4.51
C PHE A 78 3.04 31.03 -3.38
N ASP A 79 2.37 31.27 -2.26
CA ASP A 79 3.05 31.76 -1.05
C ASP A 79 3.96 30.68 -0.44
N GLU A 80 3.43 29.45 -0.31
CA GLU A 80 4.09 28.31 0.30
C GLU A 80 3.72 27.01 -0.41
N ILE A 81 4.65 26.05 -0.43
CA ILE A 81 4.38 24.68 -0.90
C ILE A 81 4.71 23.72 0.23
N HIS A 82 3.71 22.94 0.65
CA HIS A 82 3.87 21.92 1.67
C HIS A 82 3.93 20.54 1.02
N VAL A 83 4.91 19.72 1.40
CA VAL A 83 5.11 18.40 0.77
C VAL A 83 5.29 17.33 1.82
N GLU A 84 4.41 16.33 1.83
CA GLU A 84 4.61 15.09 2.58
C GLU A 84 5.22 14.03 1.66
N LEU A 85 6.44 13.60 1.96
CA LEU A 85 7.14 12.60 1.16
C LEU A 85 6.97 11.19 1.72
N GLY A 86 6.60 10.25 0.86
CA GLY A 86 6.54 8.84 1.20
C GLY A 86 7.92 8.29 1.56
N ARG A 87 8.07 7.76 2.77
CA ARG A 87 9.33 7.16 3.27
C ARG A 87 9.83 5.99 2.40
N GLU A 88 8.93 5.37 1.65
CA GLU A 88 9.16 4.19 0.82
C GLU A 88 9.49 4.50 -0.64
N MET A 89 9.51 5.77 -1.07
CA MET A 89 9.71 6.12 -2.48
C MET A 89 11.10 5.72 -3.02
N LYS A 90 12.09 5.57 -2.13
CA LYS A 90 13.44 5.09 -2.48
C LYS A 90 13.53 3.58 -2.70
N ASN A 91 12.60 2.84 -2.12
CA ASN A 91 12.65 1.39 -2.07
C ASN A 91 12.28 0.79 -3.43
N THR A 92 12.86 -0.36 -3.78
CA THR A 92 12.49 -1.09 -4.99
C THR A 92 11.07 -1.68 -4.86
N ALA A 93 10.50 -2.19 -5.95
CA ALA A 93 9.20 -2.86 -5.89
C ALA A 93 9.22 -4.08 -4.96
N GLU A 94 10.32 -4.82 -4.95
CA GLU A 94 10.54 -5.98 -4.08
C GLU A 94 10.68 -5.57 -2.61
N ASP A 95 11.46 -4.52 -2.32
CA ASP A 95 11.60 -3.99 -0.95
C ASP A 95 10.25 -3.51 -0.40
N ARG A 96 9.47 -2.79 -1.21
CA ARG A 96 8.11 -2.35 -0.82
C ARG A 96 7.19 -3.53 -0.57
N LYS A 97 7.27 -4.57 -1.41
CA LYS A 97 6.51 -5.81 -1.20
C LYS A 97 6.90 -6.45 0.13
N LYS A 98 8.19 -6.63 0.40
CA LYS A 98 8.70 -7.20 1.67
C LYS A 98 8.26 -6.39 2.89
N ILE A 99 8.32 -5.06 2.82
CA ILE A 99 7.85 -4.18 3.91
C ILE A 99 6.33 -4.33 4.09
N SER A 100 5.57 -4.35 2.99
CA SER A 100 4.12 -4.54 3.05
C SER A 100 3.75 -5.90 3.64
N ASP A 101 4.41 -6.97 3.20
CA ASP A 101 4.20 -8.34 3.70
C ASP A 101 4.54 -8.42 5.19
N GLN A 102 5.62 -7.77 5.63
CA GLN A 102 5.97 -7.68 7.05
C GLN A 102 4.95 -6.89 7.87
N VAL A 103 4.41 -5.79 7.33
CA VAL A 103 3.35 -5.00 7.99
C VAL A 103 2.08 -5.82 8.11
N ILE A 104 1.70 -6.52 7.03
CA ILE A 104 0.57 -7.44 6.98
C ILE A 104 0.72 -8.57 8.01
N GLU A 105 1.89 -9.20 8.07
CA GLU A 105 2.19 -10.25 9.04
C GLU A 105 2.04 -9.72 10.47
N ASN A 106 2.61 -8.56 10.76
CA ASN A 106 2.47 -7.90 12.07
C ASN A 106 1.01 -7.57 12.42
N GLU A 107 0.22 -7.11 11.46
CA GLU A 107 -1.22 -6.87 11.62
C GLU A 107 -1.97 -8.18 11.91
N ASN A 108 -1.65 -9.26 11.19
CA ASN A 108 -2.25 -10.58 11.41
C ASN A 108 -1.88 -11.15 12.78
N THR A 109 -0.63 -11.04 13.22
CA THR A 109 -0.21 -11.39 14.57
C THR A 109 -0.95 -10.55 15.62
N ASN A 110 -1.16 -9.25 15.38
CA ASN A 110 -1.95 -8.41 16.27
C ASN A 110 -3.39 -8.90 16.38
N LEU A 111 -4.01 -9.27 15.27
CA LEU A 111 -5.38 -9.79 15.24
C LEU A 111 -5.48 -11.11 16.02
N ARG A 112 -4.55 -12.06 15.80
CA ARG A 112 -4.45 -13.31 16.57
C ARG A 112 -4.35 -13.05 18.08
N ILE A 113 -3.47 -12.11 18.48
CA ILE A 113 -3.32 -11.72 19.89
C ILE A 113 -4.61 -11.10 20.43
N LYS A 114 -5.32 -10.25 19.66
CA LYS A 114 -6.60 -9.68 20.11
C LYS A 114 -7.66 -10.74 20.33
N SER A 115 -7.78 -11.71 19.41
CA SER A 115 -8.72 -12.82 19.56
C SER A 115 -8.42 -13.62 20.81
N LEU A 116 -7.16 -13.99 21.02
CA LEU A 116 -6.71 -14.71 22.22
C LEU A 116 -7.00 -13.93 23.51
N LEU A 117 -6.69 -12.63 23.53
CA LEU A 117 -6.96 -11.79 24.70
C LEU A 117 -8.46 -11.62 24.98
N ALA A 118 -9.31 -11.67 23.94
CA ALA A 118 -10.75 -11.65 24.10
C ALA A 118 -11.26 -12.98 24.70
N GLU A 119 -10.72 -14.12 24.25
CA GLU A 119 -11.00 -15.45 24.84
C GLU A 119 -10.59 -15.50 26.32
N LEU A 120 -9.36 -15.08 26.63
CA LEU A 120 -8.85 -15.02 28.00
C LEU A 120 -9.61 -14.06 28.92
N LYS A 121 -10.35 -13.08 28.38
CA LYS A 121 -11.21 -12.21 29.21
C LYS A 121 -12.58 -12.82 29.50
N ASN A 122 -13.02 -13.78 28.68
CA ASN A 122 -14.33 -14.40 28.79
C ASN A 122 -14.32 -15.67 29.66
N ASP A 123 -13.14 -16.19 30.03
CA ASP A 123 -13.02 -17.38 30.87
C ASP A 123 -12.99 -17.01 32.38
N PRO A 124 -14.04 -17.35 33.15
CA PRO A 124 -14.12 -17.05 34.59
C PRO A 124 -13.16 -17.87 35.47
N GLN A 125 -12.40 -18.84 34.93
CA GLN A 125 -11.42 -19.62 35.71
C GLN A 125 -10.03 -18.97 35.84
N ILE A 126 -9.78 -17.84 35.18
CA ILE A 126 -8.43 -17.24 35.08
C ILE A 126 -7.95 -16.52 36.36
N ASP A 127 -8.79 -16.39 37.39
CA ASP A 127 -8.35 -15.86 38.69
C ASP A 127 -7.29 -16.74 39.38
N ASN A 128 -7.12 -18.00 38.96
CA ASN A 128 -6.13 -18.92 39.51
C ASN A 128 -5.15 -19.47 38.46
N VAL A 129 -4.42 -18.58 37.76
CA VAL A 129 -3.24 -18.99 37.00
C VAL A 129 -2.18 -19.52 37.97
N ARG A 130 -2.09 -20.84 38.13
CA ARG A 130 -1.04 -21.49 38.94
C ARG A 130 0.30 -21.40 38.21
N PRO A 131 1.38 -20.90 38.84
CA PRO A 131 2.67 -20.66 38.17
C PRO A 131 3.42 -21.88 37.60
N TYR A 132 2.97 -23.12 37.87
CA TYR A 132 3.71 -24.35 37.56
C TYR A 132 2.82 -25.49 37.01
N SER A 133 2.06 -25.24 35.94
CA SER A 133 1.45 -26.33 35.16
C SER A 133 2.26 -26.58 33.87
N PRO A 134 3.00 -27.70 33.78
CA PRO A 134 3.71 -28.09 32.56
C PRO A 134 2.78 -28.21 31.34
N ILE A 135 1.54 -28.67 31.58
CA ILE A 135 0.51 -28.85 30.54
C ILE A 135 0.06 -27.51 29.96
N GLN A 136 -0.01 -26.45 30.77
CA GLN A 136 -0.35 -25.11 30.28
C GLN A 136 0.86 -24.37 29.70
N GLN A 137 2.08 -24.65 30.14
CA GLN A 137 3.30 -24.17 29.47
C GLN A 137 3.49 -24.85 28.11
N GLU A 138 3.18 -26.13 27.98
CA GLU A 138 3.11 -26.82 26.69
C GLU A 138 1.95 -26.31 25.84
N ALA A 139 0.77 -26.02 26.40
CA ALA A 139 -0.31 -25.38 25.66
C ALA A 139 0.11 -23.98 25.18
N LEU A 140 0.69 -23.13 26.03
CA LEU A 140 1.21 -21.82 25.65
C LEU A 140 2.35 -21.91 24.61
N LYS A 141 3.19 -22.95 24.68
CA LYS A 141 4.32 -23.19 23.76
C LYS A 141 3.88 -23.76 22.41
N ILE A 142 2.89 -24.67 22.40
CA ILE A 142 2.21 -25.18 21.20
C ILE A 142 1.44 -24.03 20.52
N PHE A 143 0.83 -23.14 21.30
CA PHE A 143 0.20 -21.91 20.80
C PHE A 143 1.22 -20.85 20.33
N GLU A 144 2.38 -20.73 20.97
CA GLU A 144 3.49 -19.86 20.54
C GLU A 144 4.06 -20.29 19.17
N ASP A 145 4.26 -21.60 18.97
CA ASP A 145 4.73 -22.15 17.69
C ASP A 145 3.66 -22.02 16.58
N GLY A 146 2.37 -22.08 16.92
CA GLY A 146 1.25 -21.84 15.99
C GLY A 146 1.02 -20.36 15.62
N VAL A 147 1.36 -19.43 16.51
CA VAL A 147 1.29 -17.97 16.24
C VAL A 147 2.50 -17.48 15.44
N LEU A 148 3.66 -18.13 15.60
CA LEU A 148 4.92 -17.82 14.91
C LEU A 148 5.12 -18.55 13.57
N SER A 149 4.41 -19.66 13.32
CA SER A 149 4.40 -20.32 12.01
C SER A 149 3.29 -19.73 11.11
N SER A 150 3.64 -19.53 9.85
CA SER A 150 2.83 -18.82 8.85
C SER A 150 1.65 -19.63 8.28
N ASP A 151 1.58 -20.94 8.54
CA ASP A 151 0.82 -21.88 7.68
C ASP A 151 -0.32 -22.65 8.36
N ILE A 152 -0.85 -22.19 9.50
CA ILE A 152 -2.04 -22.81 10.10
C ILE A 152 -3.29 -21.97 9.79
N GLU A 153 -4.25 -22.58 9.09
CA GLU A 153 -5.59 -22.05 8.86
C GLU A 153 -6.33 -21.84 10.18
N ILE A 154 -7.08 -20.75 10.28
CA ILE A 154 -7.84 -20.38 11.49
C ILE A 154 -8.98 -21.41 11.64
N PRO A 155 -9.07 -22.18 12.74
CA PRO A 155 -10.21 -23.05 12.98
C PRO A 155 -11.51 -22.25 13.06
N ASP A 156 -12.58 -22.76 12.44
CA ASP A 156 -13.91 -22.11 12.34
C ASP A 156 -14.52 -21.70 13.71
N ASP A 157 -14.03 -22.29 14.80
CA ASP A 157 -14.51 -22.04 16.16
C ASP A 157 -14.10 -20.66 16.71
N ILE A 158 -13.05 -20.05 16.16
CA ILE A 158 -12.56 -18.70 16.53
C ILE A 158 -13.46 -17.58 15.95
N ILE A 159 -14.38 -17.91 15.04
CA ILE A 159 -15.24 -16.95 14.34
C ILE A 159 -16.43 -16.49 15.24
N LYS A 160 -16.78 -17.23 16.29
CA LYS A 160 -18.02 -16.97 17.08
C LYS A 160 -17.91 -15.89 18.17
N ILE A 161 -16.76 -15.26 18.39
CA ILE A 161 -16.58 -14.28 19.48
C ILE A 161 -16.75 -12.85 18.97
N SER A 162 -17.97 -12.48 18.57
CA SER A 162 -18.28 -11.13 18.06
C SER A 162 -19.08 -10.24 19.02
N LYS A 163 -19.26 -10.63 20.29
CA LYS A 163 -20.05 -9.87 21.28
C LYS A 163 -19.28 -9.34 22.50
N THR A 164 -17.96 -9.53 22.61
CA THR A 164 -17.16 -9.07 23.77
C THR A 164 -16.33 -7.83 23.44
N ALA A 165 -16.10 -6.98 24.46
CA ALA A 165 -15.21 -5.82 24.39
C ALA A 165 -13.80 -6.20 23.88
N GLN A 166 -13.42 -5.62 22.73
CA GLN A 166 -12.13 -5.85 22.10
C GLN A 166 -10.97 -5.30 22.95
N PRO A 167 -9.82 -6.01 23.06
CA PRO A 167 -8.66 -5.53 23.80
C PRO A 167 -8.13 -4.20 23.23
N SER A 168 -7.81 -3.26 24.11
CA SER A 168 -7.23 -1.97 23.76
C SER A 168 -5.81 -2.12 23.19
N SER A 169 -5.35 -1.11 22.44
CA SER A 169 -3.98 -1.09 21.91
C SER A 169 -2.91 -1.15 23.01
N SER A 170 -3.22 -0.61 24.20
CA SER A 170 -2.33 -0.65 25.36
C SER A 170 -2.23 -2.08 25.92
N GLU A 171 -3.34 -2.78 26.08
CA GLU A 171 -3.36 -4.17 26.54
C GLU A 171 -2.62 -5.10 25.59
N LEU A 172 -2.86 -4.96 24.28
CA LEU A 172 -2.10 -5.69 23.26
C LEU A 172 -0.60 -5.43 23.38
N GLN A 173 -0.21 -4.19 23.65
CA GLN A 173 1.19 -3.84 23.82
C GLN A 173 1.80 -4.45 25.09
N ARG A 174 1.07 -4.44 26.21
CA ARG A 174 1.49 -5.10 27.46
C ARG A 174 1.72 -6.59 27.24
N TYR A 175 0.79 -7.27 26.57
CA TYR A 175 0.89 -8.69 26.26
C TYR A 175 2.09 -9.02 25.37
N LYS A 176 2.33 -8.22 24.32
CA LYS A 176 3.52 -8.40 23.47
C LYS A 176 4.83 -8.26 24.22
N LEU A 177 4.94 -7.25 25.09
CA LEU A 177 6.13 -7.03 25.91
C LEU A 177 6.32 -8.19 26.88
N TRP A 178 5.23 -8.66 27.49
CA TRP A 178 5.24 -9.83 28.39
C TRP A 178 5.74 -11.10 27.69
N LEU A 179 5.27 -11.40 26.48
CA LEU A 179 5.75 -12.53 25.67
C LEU A 179 7.24 -12.38 25.30
N GLU A 180 7.64 -11.20 24.79
CA GLU A 180 9.04 -10.95 24.38
C GLU A 180 10.02 -11.12 25.55
N GLN A 181 9.59 -10.72 26.75
CA GLN A 181 10.37 -10.81 27.98
C GLN A 181 10.38 -12.21 28.60
N LYS A 182 9.74 -13.20 27.96
CA LYS A 182 9.54 -14.54 28.53
C LYS A 182 8.93 -14.46 29.93
N TYR A 183 7.94 -13.57 30.06
CA TYR A 183 7.10 -13.38 31.24
C TYR A 183 7.82 -12.83 32.47
N ARG A 184 9.05 -12.31 32.32
CA ARG A 184 9.86 -11.81 33.44
C ARG A 184 10.10 -10.31 33.37
N SER A 185 10.17 -9.65 34.51
CA SER A 185 10.56 -8.23 34.59
C SER A 185 12.05 -8.07 34.25
N PRO A 186 12.43 -7.09 33.42
CA PRO A 186 13.83 -6.91 32.99
C PRO A 186 14.75 -6.45 34.12
N TYR A 187 14.21 -5.78 35.14
CA TYR A 187 15.00 -5.14 36.19
C TYR A 187 15.10 -5.96 37.48
N THR A 188 14.13 -6.85 37.72
CA THR A 188 14.06 -7.68 38.94
C THR A 188 14.14 -9.18 38.64
N GLY A 189 13.87 -9.61 37.40
CA GLY A 189 13.83 -11.03 37.03
C GLY A 189 12.59 -11.78 37.49
N GLU A 190 11.73 -11.13 38.28
CA GLU A 190 10.51 -11.68 38.83
C GLU A 190 9.53 -12.06 37.70
N MET A 191 8.80 -13.16 37.91
CA MET A 191 7.74 -13.55 36.99
C MET A 191 6.54 -12.61 37.11
N ILE A 192 6.04 -12.16 35.96
CA ILE A 192 4.86 -11.33 35.82
C ILE A 192 3.67 -12.26 35.54
N PRO A 193 2.73 -12.42 36.49
CA PRO A 193 1.55 -13.26 36.25
C PRO A 193 0.62 -12.63 35.22
N LEU A 194 0.07 -13.43 34.31
CA LEU A 194 -0.83 -12.95 33.27
C LEU A 194 -2.09 -12.26 33.87
N SER A 195 -2.64 -12.79 34.96
CA SER A 195 -3.78 -12.19 35.67
C SER A 195 -3.52 -10.77 36.19
N LYS A 196 -2.25 -10.44 36.48
CA LYS A 196 -1.85 -9.12 36.98
C LYS A 196 -1.32 -8.19 35.88
N LEU A 197 -1.06 -8.68 34.67
CA LEU A 197 -0.47 -7.91 33.59
C LEU A 197 -1.29 -6.67 33.19
N PHE A 198 -2.61 -6.77 33.30
CA PHE A 198 -3.54 -5.70 32.92
C PHE A 198 -3.94 -4.78 34.09
N THR A 199 -3.39 -5.00 35.29
CA THR A 199 -3.67 -4.18 36.46
C THR A 199 -2.70 -2.98 36.54
N THR A 200 -2.88 -2.14 37.57
CA THR A 200 -1.97 -1.03 37.89
C THR A 200 -0.70 -1.48 38.59
N GLU A 201 -0.50 -2.79 38.83
CA GLU A 201 0.75 -3.31 39.40
C GLU A 201 1.89 -3.27 38.37
N TYR A 202 1.58 -3.38 37.08
CA TYR A 202 2.56 -3.38 36.01
C TYR A 202 2.32 -2.26 34.99
N GLU A 203 3.40 -1.63 34.57
CA GLU A 203 3.38 -0.49 33.66
C GLU A 203 4.38 -0.68 32.51
N ILE A 204 4.09 -0.03 31.38
CA ILE A 204 4.99 -0.02 30.22
C ILE A 204 6.12 0.97 30.50
N GLU A 205 7.30 0.39 30.70
CA GLU A 205 8.63 0.93 30.89
C GLU A 205 9.28 1.59 29.67
N HIS A 206 9.71 2.85 29.63
CA HIS A 206 10.69 3.33 28.63
C HIS A 206 12.14 3.09 29.09
N ILE A 207 12.87 2.21 28.42
CA ILE A 207 14.28 1.87 28.74
C ILE A 207 15.14 3.14 28.77
N ILE A 208 15.03 3.95 27.72
CA ILE A 208 15.56 5.31 27.67
C ILE A 208 14.39 6.27 27.85
N PRO A 209 14.36 7.08 28.92
CA PRO A 209 13.25 7.97 29.22
C PRO A 209 12.92 8.93 28.08
N GLN A 210 11.62 9.15 27.82
CA GLN A 210 11.16 10.06 26.76
C GLN A 210 11.71 11.48 26.90
N SER A 211 11.97 11.93 28.13
CA SER A 211 12.57 13.22 28.45
C SER A 211 14.00 13.37 27.91
N ARG A 212 14.77 12.27 27.86
CA ARG A 212 16.16 12.25 27.40
C ARG A 212 16.28 11.88 25.91
N TYR A 213 15.48 10.91 25.46
CA TYR A 213 15.46 10.46 24.06
C TYR A 213 14.03 10.11 23.64
N PHE A 214 13.51 10.85 22.65
CA PHE A 214 12.13 10.68 22.17
C PHE A 214 12.01 9.46 21.25
N ASP A 215 12.09 8.28 21.85
CA ASP A 215 11.91 7.01 21.17
C ASP A 215 10.76 6.24 21.80
N ASP A 216 9.59 6.36 21.18
CA ASP A 216 8.41 5.61 21.57
C ASP A 216 8.30 4.25 20.87
N SER A 217 9.38 3.80 20.20
CA SER A 217 9.39 2.50 19.53
C SER A 217 9.24 1.35 20.52
N PHE A 218 8.68 0.24 20.04
CA PHE A 218 8.55 -0.99 20.82
C PHE A 218 9.91 -1.50 21.35
N ASN A 219 11.01 -1.23 20.65
CA ASN A 219 12.36 -1.59 21.09
C ASN A 219 12.87 -0.74 22.27
N ASN A 220 12.26 0.40 22.56
CA ASN A 220 12.57 1.21 23.74
C ASN A 220 11.60 0.92 24.92
N LYS A 221 10.71 -0.07 24.78
CA LYS A 221 9.68 -0.35 25.78
C LYS A 221 9.85 -1.72 26.42
N VAL A 222 9.54 -1.81 27.71
CA VAL A 222 9.49 -3.05 28.50
C VAL A 222 8.25 -3.02 29.40
N ILE A 223 7.87 -4.12 30.02
CA ILE A 223 6.88 -4.17 31.09
C ILE A 223 7.60 -4.53 32.39
N CYS A 224 7.40 -3.74 33.44
CA CYS A 224 7.94 -3.98 34.77
C CYS A 224 6.95 -3.55 35.86
N GLU A 225 7.28 -3.84 37.11
CA GLU A 225 6.55 -3.43 38.30
C GLU A 225 6.46 -1.90 38.37
N SER A 226 5.28 -1.37 38.65
CA SER A 226 5.03 0.07 38.64
C SER A 226 5.81 0.82 39.72
N SER A 227 6.17 0.15 40.82
CA SER A 227 7.05 0.71 41.85
C SER A 227 8.50 0.84 41.37
N VAL A 228 9.00 -0.17 40.65
CA VAL A 228 10.35 -0.16 40.03
C VAL A 228 10.42 0.89 38.91
N ASN A 229 9.36 0.98 38.09
CA ASN A 229 9.22 2.04 37.10
C ASN A 229 9.35 3.44 37.73
N LYS A 230 8.61 3.68 38.81
CA LYS A 230 8.65 4.96 39.55
C LYS A 230 10.02 5.24 40.17
N LEU A 231 10.76 4.22 40.61
CA LEU A 231 12.09 4.38 41.17
C LEU A 231 13.12 4.75 40.10
N LYS A 232 13.00 4.18 38.90
CA LYS A 232 13.88 4.48 37.76
C LYS A 232 13.75 5.92 37.26
N ASP A 233 12.54 6.47 37.25
CA ASP A 233 12.24 7.85 36.85
C ASP A 233 12.93 8.27 35.53
N ASN A 234 13.92 9.17 35.58
CA ASN A 234 14.61 9.73 34.41
C ASN A 234 15.96 9.06 34.08
N GLN A 235 16.28 7.93 34.73
CA GLN A 235 17.51 7.17 34.52
C GLN A 235 17.40 6.22 33.31
N ILE A 236 18.51 5.93 32.64
CA ILE A 236 18.58 4.87 31.60
C ILE A 236 18.55 3.49 32.27
N GLY A 237 18.09 2.45 31.58
CA GLY A 237 17.99 1.10 32.14
C GLY A 237 19.23 0.59 32.89
N LEU A 238 20.43 0.69 32.30
CA LEU A 238 21.66 0.24 32.95
C LEU A 238 22.12 1.19 34.06
N GLU A 239 21.92 2.50 33.88
CA GLU A 239 22.18 3.53 34.91
C GLU A 239 21.35 3.25 36.17
N PHE A 240 20.07 2.92 36.00
CA PHE A 240 19.17 2.52 37.08
C PHE A 240 19.69 1.31 37.84
N ILE A 241 20.12 0.25 37.13
CA ILE A 241 20.68 -0.94 37.77
C ILE A 241 21.96 -0.58 38.54
N LYS A 242 22.88 0.20 37.96
CA LYS A 242 24.12 0.60 38.66
C LYS A 242 23.85 1.41 39.93
N ASN A 243 22.79 2.22 39.96
CA ASN A 243 22.45 3.08 41.10
C ASN A 243 21.66 2.36 42.20
N HIS A 244 20.82 1.39 41.82
CA HIS A 244 19.84 0.74 42.71
C HIS A 244 20.05 -0.78 42.81
N HIS A 245 21.25 -1.28 42.47
CA HIS A 245 21.52 -2.71 42.49
C HIS A 245 21.30 -3.28 43.90
N GLY A 246 20.57 -4.40 43.96
CA GLY A 246 20.26 -5.08 45.20
C GLY A 246 19.25 -4.39 46.12
N GLU A 247 18.69 -3.24 45.72
CA GLU A 247 17.66 -2.54 46.50
C GLU A 247 16.35 -3.35 46.52
N THR A 248 15.74 -3.44 47.71
CA THR A 248 14.44 -4.09 47.88
C THR A 248 13.34 -3.05 47.77
N VAL A 249 12.47 -3.18 46.77
CA VAL A 249 11.38 -2.27 46.50
C VAL A 249 10.06 -2.91 46.91
N GLU A 250 9.28 -2.22 47.75
CA GLU A 250 7.93 -2.67 48.07
C GLU A 250 6.98 -2.48 46.87
N THR A 251 6.25 -3.54 46.55
CA THR A 251 5.19 -3.55 45.55
C THR A 251 3.82 -3.55 46.25
N GLY A 252 2.73 -3.37 45.51
CA GLY A 252 1.38 -3.37 46.09
C GLY A 252 1.07 -4.66 46.87
N PHE A 253 0.26 -4.54 47.93
CA PHE A 253 -0.24 -5.66 48.76
C PHE A 253 0.82 -6.46 49.56
N GLY A 254 1.93 -5.83 49.96
CA GLY A 254 2.88 -6.43 50.92
C GLY A 254 3.88 -7.41 50.32
N LYS A 255 4.07 -7.40 49.00
CA LYS A 255 5.14 -8.15 48.32
C LYS A 255 6.33 -7.22 48.07
N SER A 256 7.55 -7.67 48.30
CA SER A 256 8.79 -6.95 47.97
C SER A 256 9.54 -7.62 46.82
N VAL A 257 10.14 -6.83 45.93
CA VAL A 257 10.98 -7.32 44.83
C VAL A 257 12.38 -6.75 44.95
N LYS A 258 13.40 -7.56 44.64
CA LYS A 258 14.81 -7.13 44.66
C LYS A 258 15.24 -6.72 43.26
N VAL A 259 15.85 -5.54 43.12
CA VAL A 259 16.49 -5.11 41.87
C VAL A 259 17.74 -5.97 41.63
N PHE A 260 17.98 -6.37 40.38
CA PHE A 260 19.13 -7.20 40.02
C PHE A 260 20.46 -6.59 40.48
N GLU A 261 21.42 -7.47 40.81
CA GLU A 261 22.83 -7.07 40.83
C GLU A 261 23.30 -6.75 39.40
N THR A 262 24.29 -5.88 39.27
CA THR A 262 24.73 -5.40 37.94
C THR A 262 25.14 -6.55 37.01
N ASN A 263 25.88 -7.54 37.51
CA ASN A 263 26.30 -8.70 36.72
C ASN A 263 25.13 -9.59 36.30
N ASP A 264 24.20 -9.84 37.24
CA ASP A 264 23.02 -10.68 36.99
C ASP A 264 22.10 -10.03 35.94
N TYR A 265 21.96 -8.71 35.97
CA TYR A 265 21.21 -7.96 34.95
C TYR A 265 21.85 -8.09 33.57
N GLU A 266 23.17 -7.94 33.46
CA GLU A 266 23.85 -8.08 32.18
C GLU A 266 23.66 -9.47 31.57
N ASP A 267 23.82 -10.52 32.38
CA ASP A 267 23.65 -11.90 31.94
C ASP A 267 22.20 -12.21 31.59
N PHE A 268 21.26 -11.69 32.40
CA PHE A 268 19.83 -11.78 32.11
C PHE A 268 19.51 -11.16 30.75
N VAL A 269 19.99 -9.93 30.50
CA VAL A 269 19.73 -9.20 29.26
C VAL A 269 20.39 -9.90 28.05
N LYS A 270 21.63 -10.36 28.19
CA LYS A 270 22.37 -11.10 27.15
C LYS A 270 21.65 -12.40 26.78
N THR A 271 21.03 -13.09 27.74
CA THR A 271 20.38 -14.39 27.56
C THR A 271 18.92 -14.29 27.07
N HIS A 272 18.15 -13.35 27.63
CA HIS A 272 16.71 -13.24 27.33
C HIS A 272 16.43 -12.44 26.06
N TYR A 273 17.31 -11.51 25.67
CA TYR A 273 17.13 -10.66 24.48
C TYR A 273 18.09 -10.99 23.33
N ILE A 274 18.58 -12.23 23.22
CA ILE A 274 19.50 -12.69 22.15
C ILE A 274 18.96 -12.36 20.76
N LYS A 275 17.67 -12.62 20.54
CA LYS A 275 17.00 -12.42 19.24
C LYS A 275 16.76 -10.94 18.93
N ASN A 276 16.57 -10.07 19.94
CA ASN A 276 16.33 -8.63 19.74
C ASN A 276 17.57 -7.78 20.09
N ARG A 277 18.54 -7.75 19.15
CA ARG A 277 19.78 -6.98 19.31
C ARG A 277 19.55 -5.49 19.60
N SER A 278 18.51 -4.89 19.02
CA SER A 278 18.23 -3.45 19.19
C SER A 278 17.79 -3.13 20.62
N LYS A 279 16.87 -3.92 21.19
CA LYS A 279 16.41 -3.75 22.57
C LYS A 279 17.51 -4.09 23.58
N ARG A 280 18.25 -5.18 23.34
CA ARG A 280 19.41 -5.57 24.15
C ARG A 280 20.44 -4.44 24.27
N ASN A 281 20.80 -3.82 23.14
CA ASN A 281 21.77 -2.73 23.14
C ASN A 281 21.26 -1.48 23.88
N LYS A 282 19.95 -1.24 23.93
CA LYS A 282 19.36 -0.14 24.72
C LYS A 282 19.36 -0.43 26.22
N LEU A 283 19.07 -1.68 26.60
CA LEU A 283 19.06 -2.13 28.00
C LEU A 283 20.47 -2.09 28.62
N LEU A 284 21.52 -2.31 27.81
CA LEU A 284 22.93 -2.25 28.20
C LEU A 284 23.60 -0.92 27.84
N MET A 285 22.83 0.10 27.48
CA MET A 285 23.37 1.39 27.06
C MET A 285 23.82 2.21 28.28
N GLU A 286 25.06 2.67 28.27
CA GLU A 286 25.60 3.55 29.33
C GLU A 286 25.22 5.02 29.09
N ASP A 287 25.34 5.50 27.84
CA ASP A 287 25.05 6.87 27.46
C ASP A 287 24.30 6.95 26.13
N ILE A 288 23.54 8.04 25.93
CA ILE A 288 22.78 8.30 24.70
C ILE A 288 23.72 8.96 23.67
N PRO A 289 24.07 8.31 22.55
CA PRO A 289 24.98 8.89 21.56
C PRO A 289 24.37 10.09 20.84
N GLU A 290 25.11 11.21 20.70
CA GLU A 290 24.65 12.41 19.98
C GLU A 290 24.21 12.10 18.53
N LYS A 291 24.95 11.21 17.85
CA LYS A 291 24.65 10.74 16.49
C LYS A 291 23.32 9.99 16.35
N MET A 292 22.74 9.46 17.43
CA MET A 292 21.42 8.80 17.39
C MET A 292 20.27 9.81 17.22
N ILE A 293 20.44 11.04 17.74
CA ILE A 293 19.47 12.13 17.60
C ILE A 293 19.42 12.63 16.15
N GLU A 294 20.58 12.75 15.50
CA GLU A 294 20.71 13.20 14.11
C GLU A 294 20.19 12.18 13.07
N ARG A 295 20.15 10.88 13.42
CA ARG A 295 19.86 9.79 12.46
C ARG A 295 18.39 9.69 12.07
N GLN A 296 17.45 10.07 12.94
CA GLN A 296 16.01 10.05 12.62
C GLN A 296 15.59 11.10 11.58
N ILE A 297 16.32 12.21 11.47
CA ILE A 297 16.04 13.31 10.53
C ILE A 297 16.47 12.94 9.10
N ASN A 298 17.29 11.91 8.95
CA ASN A 298 18.13 11.70 7.78
C ASN A 298 17.62 10.65 6.77
N ASP A 299 16.47 10.02 7.01
CA ASP A 299 16.10 8.76 6.35
C ASP A 299 15.36 8.86 5.00
N THR A 300 15.33 10.03 4.36
CA THR A 300 14.80 10.18 2.97
C THR A 300 15.68 11.06 2.07
N ARG A 301 16.94 11.30 2.46
CA ARG A 301 17.79 12.41 1.98
C ARG A 301 17.82 12.66 0.47
N TYR A 302 18.08 11.68 -0.41
CA TYR A 302 18.35 12.02 -1.82
C TYR A 302 17.11 12.51 -2.58
N ILE A 303 16.02 11.75 -2.55
CA ILE A 303 14.79 12.08 -3.30
C ILE A 303 14.11 13.30 -2.70
N SER A 304 14.06 13.37 -1.37
CA SER A 304 13.50 14.53 -0.68
C SER A 304 14.29 15.78 -0.98
N LYS A 305 15.62 15.73 -0.98
CA LYS A 305 16.45 16.86 -1.39
C LYS A 305 16.21 17.26 -2.83
N PHE A 306 16.06 16.29 -3.74
CA PHE A 306 15.81 16.60 -5.15
C PHE A 306 14.47 17.28 -5.36
N ILE A 307 13.37 16.69 -4.87
CA ILE A 307 12.02 17.29 -4.97
C ILE A 307 11.99 18.66 -4.29
N SER A 308 12.60 18.76 -3.11
CA SER A 308 12.64 20.03 -2.37
C SER A 308 13.42 21.09 -3.14
N SER A 309 14.59 20.76 -3.68
CA SER A 309 15.38 21.67 -4.50
C SER A 309 14.61 22.15 -5.74
N VAL A 310 13.92 21.24 -6.44
CA VAL A 310 13.18 21.62 -7.65
C VAL A 310 11.94 22.47 -7.33
N LEU A 311 11.15 22.09 -6.31
CA LEU A 311 9.98 22.88 -5.89
C LEU A 311 10.38 24.21 -5.25
N SER A 312 11.57 24.30 -4.67
CA SER A 312 12.09 25.55 -4.11
C SER A 312 12.22 26.63 -5.17
N ASN A 313 12.46 26.29 -6.44
CA ASN A 313 12.52 27.27 -7.52
C ASN A 313 11.18 27.99 -7.72
N ILE A 314 10.05 27.41 -7.31
CA ILE A 314 8.71 27.99 -7.47
C ILE A 314 8.40 29.00 -6.36
N VAL A 315 8.78 28.69 -5.11
CA VAL A 315 8.42 29.47 -3.92
C VAL A 315 9.62 30.19 -3.29
N ARG A 316 10.68 30.43 -4.07
CA ARG A 316 11.90 31.04 -3.54
C ARG A 316 11.66 32.50 -3.13
N ALA A 317 12.08 32.84 -1.92
CA ALA A 317 12.08 34.21 -1.44
C ALA A 317 13.33 34.96 -1.96
N GLU A 318 13.20 36.26 -2.21
CA GLU A 318 14.33 37.10 -2.65
C GLU A 318 15.33 37.41 -1.52
N LYS A 319 14.91 37.25 -0.25
CA LYS A 319 15.71 37.55 0.94
C LYS A 319 15.63 36.42 1.97
N ASP A 320 16.73 36.23 2.71
CA ASP A 320 16.88 35.27 3.81
C ASP A 320 16.63 33.80 3.41
N ASP A 321 17.15 33.39 2.26
CA ASP A 321 17.07 32.03 1.72
C ASP A 321 18.48 31.43 1.64
N ASP A 322 18.67 30.17 2.04
CA ASP A 322 19.98 29.50 2.10
C ASP A 322 20.47 29.00 0.71
N GLY A 323 19.65 29.20 -0.33
CA GLY A 323 19.91 28.82 -1.70
C GLY A 323 19.67 27.33 -1.99
N ILE A 324 19.59 26.46 -0.98
CA ILE A 324 19.41 25.01 -1.17
C ILE A 324 17.93 24.66 -1.15
N ASN A 325 17.21 25.04 -0.11
CA ASN A 325 15.76 24.82 0.00
C ASN A 325 15.08 26.12 0.38
N SER A 326 14.01 26.46 -0.34
CA SER A 326 13.24 27.66 0.00
C SER A 326 12.69 27.54 1.41
N LYS A 327 12.74 28.64 2.17
CA LYS A 327 12.08 28.72 3.49
C LYS A 327 10.55 28.58 3.40
N ASN A 328 9.98 28.80 2.22
CA ASN A 328 8.55 28.66 1.90
C ASN A 328 8.20 27.25 1.39
N LEU A 329 9.18 26.36 1.31
CA LEU A 329 8.95 24.94 1.11
C LEU A 329 8.93 24.25 2.47
N ILE A 330 7.78 23.68 2.83
CA ILE A 330 7.56 23.08 4.13
C ILE A 330 7.48 21.54 4.01
N PRO A 331 8.49 20.80 4.49
CA PRO A 331 8.42 19.34 4.49
C PRO A 331 7.50 18.85 5.62
N GLY A 332 6.45 18.13 5.23
CA GLY A 332 5.50 17.47 6.13
C GLY A 332 5.98 16.09 6.57
N ASN A 333 5.41 15.60 7.68
CA ASN A 333 5.64 14.26 8.23
C ASN A 333 4.30 13.58 8.44
N GLY A 334 4.10 12.38 7.89
CA GLY A 334 2.82 11.67 8.01
C GLY A 334 2.35 11.39 9.44
N LYS A 335 3.27 11.36 10.42
CA LYS A 335 2.90 11.32 11.85
C LYS A 335 2.15 12.60 12.27
N ILE A 336 2.62 13.76 11.82
CA ILE A 336 2.00 15.06 12.08
C ILE A 336 0.65 15.15 11.36
N THR A 337 0.60 14.78 10.08
CA THR A 337 -0.63 14.71 9.29
C THR A 337 -1.69 13.86 10.01
N THR A 338 -1.28 12.71 10.58
CA THR A 338 -2.20 11.83 11.31
C THR A 338 -2.73 12.45 12.60
N ILE A 339 -1.88 13.16 13.36
CA ILE A 339 -2.29 13.85 14.59
C ILE A 339 -3.26 14.98 14.28
N LEU A 340 -2.93 15.85 13.33
CA LEU A 340 -3.77 16.99 12.95
C LEU A 340 -5.11 16.53 12.37
N LYS A 341 -5.09 15.51 11.51
CA LYS A 341 -6.32 14.92 10.95
C LYS A 341 -7.28 14.41 12.03
N ARG A 342 -6.74 13.77 13.07
CA ARG A 342 -7.53 13.30 14.22
C ARG A 342 -8.09 14.49 15.01
N ASP A 343 -7.21 15.41 15.40
CA ASP A 343 -7.57 16.50 16.32
C ASP A 343 -8.48 17.56 15.65
N TRP A 344 -8.43 17.68 14.32
CA TRP A 344 -9.36 18.51 13.55
C TRP A 344 -10.71 17.83 13.25
N GLY A 345 -10.90 16.58 13.68
CA GLY A 345 -12.16 15.83 13.49
C GLY A 345 -12.38 15.31 12.07
N LEU A 346 -11.34 15.26 11.23
CA LEU A 346 -11.46 14.79 9.85
C LEU A 346 -11.59 13.26 9.72
N ASN A 347 -11.20 12.50 10.75
CA ASN A 347 -11.45 11.07 10.80
C ASN A 347 -12.97 10.76 10.84
N ASP A 348 -13.76 11.61 11.51
CA ASP A 348 -15.21 11.46 11.53
C ASP A 348 -15.81 11.71 10.16
N ILE A 349 -15.37 12.79 9.48
CA ILE A 349 -15.77 13.07 8.10
C ILE A 349 -15.41 11.92 7.16
N TRP A 350 -14.21 11.34 7.31
CA TRP A 350 -13.81 10.18 6.53
C TRP A 350 -14.73 8.97 6.78
N ASN A 351 -15.08 8.70 8.03
CA ASN A 351 -15.99 7.62 8.39
C ASN A 351 -17.38 7.82 7.77
N ASP A 352 -17.93 9.04 7.84
CA ASP A 352 -19.23 9.38 7.27
C ASP A 352 -19.21 9.24 5.73
N LEU A 353 -18.10 9.59 5.09
CA LEU A 353 -17.91 9.51 3.63
C LEU A 353 -17.90 8.07 3.11
N ILE A 354 -17.33 7.13 3.89
CA ILE A 354 -17.22 5.71 3.51
C ILE A 354 -18.39 4.87 4.04
N LEU A 355 -19.12 5.33 5.06
CA LEU A 355 -20.20 4.59 5.72
C LEU A 355 -21.24 3.99 4.75
N PRO A 356 -21.70 4.68 3.68
CA PRO A 356 -22.68 4.11 2.75
C PRO A 356 -22.22 2.79 2.11
N ARG A 357 -20.91 2.58 1.96
CA ARG A 357 -20.34 1.34 1.43
C ARG A 357 -20.51 0.17 2.41
N PHE A 358 -20.35 0.44 3.71
CA PHE A 358 -20.52 -0.54 4.77
C PHE A 358 -22.00 -0.90 4.99
N GLU A 359 -22.90 0.10 4.93
CA GLU A 359 -24.35 -0.14 4.95
C GLU A 359 -24.80 -1.00 3.77
N ARG A 360 -24.23 -0.74 2.57
CA ARG A 360 -24.49 -1.57 1.40
C ARG A 360 -23.98 -3.00 1.59
N MET A 361 -22.82 -3.19 2.22
CA MET A 361 -22.32 -4.53 2.55
C MET A 361 -23.29 -5.30 3.44
N ASN A 362 -23.78 -4.68 4.51
CA ASN A 362 -24.83 -5.26 5.37
C ASN A 362 -26.06 -5.72 4.56
N LYS A 363 -26.52 -4.89 3.61
CA LYS A 363 -27.64 -5.25 2.71
C LYS A 363 -27.30 -6.43 1.79
N LEU A 364 -26.09 -6.49 1.24
CA LEU A 364 -25.67 -7.57 0.34
C LEU A 364 -25.47 -8.91 1.06
N THR A 365 -25.02 -8.87 2.32
CA THR A 365 -24.76 -10.06 3.14
C THR A 365 -25.92 -10.42 4.07
N ASN A 366 -27.00 -9.62 4.09
CA ASN A 366 -28.09 -9.72 5.07
C ASN A 366 -27.56 -9.83 6.50
N SER A 367 -26.62 -8.96 6.86
CA SER A 367 -25.98 -8.94 8.19
C SER A 367 -25.88 -7.52 8.74
N GLU A 368 -25.54 -7.38 10.02
CA GLU A 368 -25.23 -6.09 10.66
C GLU A 368 -23.74 -5.97 11.01
N ALA A 369 -22.91 -6.88 10.49
CA ALA A 369 -21.52 -7.05 10.91
C ALA A 369 -20.58 -5.93 10.42
N PHE A 370 -20.99 -5.15 9.42
CA PHE A 370 -20.19 -4.09 8.82
C PHE A 370 -20.41 -2.70 9.43
N THR A 371 -21.30 -2.56 10.42
CA THR A 371 -21.57 -1.28 11.09
C THR A 371 -21.63 -1.47 12.60
N GLU A 372 -21.26 -0.43 13.35
CA GLU A 372 -21.40 -0.42 14.82
C GLU A 372 -22.00 0.90 15.27
N TYR A 373 -23.01 0.84 16.15
CA TYR A 373 -23.61 2.04 16.72
C TYR A 373 -22.75 2.56 17.88
N ASN A 374 -22.28 3.80 17.77
CA ASN A 374 -21.54 4.46 18.83
C ASN A 374 -22.49 5.29 19.70
N ALA A 375 -22.79 4.80 20.90
CA ALA A 375 -23.68 5.47 21.84
C ALA A 375 -23.18 6.86 22.28
N LYS A 376 -21.86 7.07 22.36
CA LYS A 376 -21.26 8.34 22.79
C LYS A 376 -21.44 9.43 21.74
N HIS A 377 -21.37 9.07 20.46
CA HIS A 377 -21.48 10.00 19.33
C HIS A 377 -22.84 9.96 18.63
N GLN A 378 -23.76 9.11 19.12
CA GLN A 378 -25.10 8.89 18.56
C GLN A 378 -25.12 8.66 17.04
N LYS A 379 -24.13 7.91 16.54
CA LYS A 379 -23.96 7.67 15.09
C LYS A 379 -23.49 6.26 14.80
N GLN A 380 -23.83 5.76 13.61
CA GLN A 380 -23.26 4.53 13.09
C GLN A 380 -21.84 4.76 12.57
N LEU A 381 -20.96 3.80 12.83
CA LEU A 381 -19.58 3.80 12.38
C LEU A 381 -19.30 2.59 11.48
N PRO A 382 -18.43 2.75 10.47
CA PRO A 382 -17.98 1.63 9.66
C PRO A 382 -17.16 0.65 10.51
N LYS A 383 -17.46 -0.64 10.37
CA LYS A 383 -16.75 -1.74 11.04
C LYS A 383 -16.46 -2.84 10.03
N VAL A 384 -15.33 -3.52 10.19
CA VAL A 384 -15.01 -4.69 9.36
C VAL A 384 -15.11 -5.95 10.21
N PRO A 385 -15.87 -6.99 9.78
CA PRO A 385 -15.89 -8.29 10.43
C PRO A 385 -14.49 -8.90 10.52
N LEU A 386 -14.24 -9.72 11.54
CA LEU A 386 -12.91 -10.31 11.76
C LEU A 386 -12.42 -11.11 10.54
N GLU A 387 -13.32 -11.84 9.88
CA GLU A 387 -13.07 -12.60 8.64
C GLU A 387 -12.43 -11.75 7.53
N TYR A 388 -12.90 -10.50 7.37
CA TYR A 388 -12.42 -9.56 6.35
C TYR A 388 -11.38 -8.58 6.88
N SER A 389 -10.99 -8.68 8.16
CA SER A 389 -10.00 -7.77 8.78
C SER A 389 -8.57 -8.09 8.35
N LYS A 390 -8.30 -9.33 7.92
CA LYS A 390 -7.00 -9.76 7.39
C LYS A 390 -6.64 -8.94 6.15
N ASN A 391 -5.48 -8.28 6.16
CA ASN A 391 -4.99 -7.45 5.05
C ASN A 391 -5.90 -6.24 4.71
N PHE A 392 -6.75 -5.79 5.66
CA PHE A 392 -7.65 -4.67 5.47
C PHE A 392 -7.08 -3.36 6.00
N GLN A 393 -7.00 -2.36 5.13
CA GLN A 393 -6.55 -1.02 5.50
C GLN A 393 -7.68 -0.01 5.26
N PRO A 394 -8.36 0.47 6.32
CA PRO A 394 -9.56 1.32 6.20
C PRO A 394 -9.33 2.61 5.40
N LYS A 395 -8.12 3.17 5.49
CA LYS A 395 -7.73 4.36 4.75
C LYS A 395 -7.63 4.14 3.24
N ARG A 396 -7.28 2.92 2.79
CA ARG A 396 -6.91 2.62 1.39
C ARG A 396 -8.03 1.98 0.57
N ILE A 397 -9.26 1.98 1.08
CA ILE A 397 -10.42 1.47 0.34
C ILE A 397 -10.98 2.50 -0.66
N ASP A 398 -10.66 3.78 -0.49
CA ASP A 398 -11.19 4.89 -1.27
C ASP A 398 -10.06 5.85 -1.65
N HIS A 399 -10.00 6.28 -2.91
CA HIS A 399 -8.90 7.11 -3.44
C HIS A 399 -8.85 8.51 -2.85
N ARG A 400 -9.96 9.05 -2.33
CA ARG A 400 -10.07 10.43 -1.83
C ARG A 400 -9.24 10.69 -0.57
N HIS A 401 -8.73 9.64 0.09
CA HIS A 401 -7.87 9.81 1.27
C HIS A 401 -6.59 10.59 0.96
N HIS A 402 -6.08 10.52 -0.27
CA HIS A 402 -4.92 11.30 -0.71
C HIS A 402 -5.22 12.81 -0.69
N ALA A 403 -6.40 13.22 -1.16
CA ALA A 403 -6.83 14.61 -1.12
C ALA A 403 -7.07 15.07 0.33
N LEU A 404 -7.63 14.20 1.17
CA LEU A 404 -7.80 14.49 2.60
C LEU A 404 -6.46 14.74 3.30
N ASP A 405 -5.46 13.88 3.06
CA ASP A 405 -4.12 14.09 3.63
C ASP A 405 -3.47 15.36 3.05
N ALA A 406 -3.62 15.63 1.74
CA ALA A 406 -3.11 16.84 1.10
C ALA A 406 -3.73 18.12 1.70
N LEU A 407 -5.03 18.12 1.99
CA LEU A 407 -5.72 19.22 2.68
C LEU A 407 -5.10 19.47 4.06
N VAL A 408 -4.83 18.39 4.81
CA VAL A 408 -4.22 18.50 6.15
C VAL A 408 -2.81 19.04 6.06
N VAL A 409 -2.02 18.56 5.09
CA VAL A 409 -0.65 19.03 4.85
C VAL A 409 -0.66 20.51 4.47
N ALA A 410 -1.55 20.95 3.58
CA ALA A 410 -1.69 22.36 3.20
C ALA A 410 -2.06 23.27 4.39
N CYS A 411 -2.93 22.81 5.29
CA CYS A 411 -3.35 23.60 6.46
C CYS A 411 -2.34 23.55 7.62
N ALA A 412 -1.35 22.65 7.59
CA ALA A 412 -0.38 22.51 8.66
C ALA A 412 0.67 23.64 8.61
N SER A 413 0.58 24.60 9.52
CA SER A 413 1.55 25.70 9.60
C SER A 413 2.93 25.29 10.14
N ARG A 414 3.94 26.15 9.95
CA ARG A 414 5.27 26.02 10.57
C ARG A 414 5.20 25.83 12.09
N ASP A 415 4.26 26.48 12.76
CA ASP A 415 4.09 26.37 14.21
C ASP A 415 3.61 24.97 14.63
N HIS A 416 2.72 24.36 13.85
CA HIS A 416 2.30 22.97 14.08
C HIS A 416 3.51 22.03 13.95
N LEU A 417 4.30 22.21 12.90
CA LEU A 417 5.50 21.40 12.68
C LEU A 417 6.54 21.62 13.76
N ASN A 418 6.78 22.87 14.17
CA ASN A 418 7.71 23.21 15.24
C ASN A 418 7.26 22.64 16.57
N LEU A 419 5.96 22.67 16.88
CA LEU A 419 5.44 22.10 18.12
C LEU A 419 5.57 20.56 18.11
N LEU A 420 5.25 19.91 17.00
CA LEU A 420 5.18 18.44 16.90
C LEU A 420 6.53 17.77 16.58
N ASN A 421 7.46 18.47 15.92
CA ASN A 421 8.83 17.99 15.68
C ASN A 421 9.75 18.26 16.86
N ASN A 422 9.47 19.29 17.67
CA ASN A 422 10.36 19.63 18.76
C ASN A 422 10.15 18.66 19.94
N LYS A 423 11.28 18.19 20.48
CA LYS A 423 11.46 17.19 21.55
C LYS A 423 10.73 17.52 22.87
N PHE A 424 10.08 18.69 22.92
CA PHE A 424 9.48 19.33 24.09
C PHE A 424 7.96 19.52 24.01
N ALA A 425 7.25 18.90 23.06
CA ALA A 425 5.78 19.01 22.92
C ALA A 425 4.99 18.70 24.23
N LYS A 426 5.61 17.96 25.17
CA LYS A 426 5.07 17.64 26.51
C LYS A 426 5.73 18.39 27.68
N SER A 427 6.74 19.23 27.45
CA SER A 427 7.44 19.95 28.52
C SER A 427 6.89 21.37 28.72
N ASN A 428 7.11 21.94 29.91
CA ASN A 428 6.69 23.29 30.29
C ASN A 428 7.38 24.44 29.50
N THR A 429 8.18 24.16 28.47
CA THR A 429 9.01 25.19 27.80
C THR A 429 8.39 25.83 26.56
N ARG A 430 7.29 25.29 26.01
CA ARG A 430 6.58 25.82 24.82
C ARG A 430 5.07 26.00 25.06
N PHE A 431 4.72 26.55 26.23
CA PHE A 431 3.33 26.89 26.56
C PHE A 431 2.71 27.86 25.55
N ASP A 432 3.51 28.73 24.95
CA ASP A 432 3.16 29.70 23.92
C ASP A 432 2.49 29.04 22.70
N LEU A 433 3.16 28.06 22.08
CA LEU A 433 2.64 27.37 20.89
C LEU A 433 1.45 26.47 21.23
N ASN A 434 1.45 25.82 22.40
CA ASN A 434 0.28 25.05 22.85
C ASN A 434 -0.92 25.98 23.02
N ARG A 435 -0.77 27.14 23.68
CA ARG A 435 -1.83 28.16 23.85
C ARG A 435 -2.33 28.71 22.52
N LYS A 436 -1.44 28.92 21.57
CA LYS A 436 -1.78 29.43 20.23
C LYS A 436 -2.56 28.40 19.40
N LEU A 437 -2.20 27.12 19.48
CA LEU A 437 -2.66 26.10 18.52
C LEU A 437 -3.67 25.09 19.09
N ARG A 438 -3.87 25.01 20.40
CA ARG A 438 -4.67 23.93 21.03
C ARG A 438 -5.73 24.47 21.97
N LYS A 439 -6.81 23.70 22.12
CA LYS A 439 -7.82 23.89 23.17
C LYS A 439 -7.24 23.46 24.52
N PHE A 440 -7.67 24.14 25.59
CA PHE A 440 -7.31 23.79 26.96
C PHE A 440 -8.55 23.40 27.74
N GLU A 441 -8.42 22.33 28.52
CA GLU A 441 -9.45 21.86 29.44
C GLU A 441 -8.88 21.81 30.85
N LYS A 442 -9.69 22.21 31.82
CA LYS A 442 -9.38 22.10 33.23
C LYS A 442 -9.61 20.67 33.67
N VAL A 443 -8.54 19.98 34.06
CA VAL A 443 -8.61 18.62 34.58
C VAL A 443 -8.22 18.65 36.04
N VAL A 444 -9.07 18.01 36.84
CA VAL A 444 -8.86 17.82 38.27
C VAL A 444 -8.30 16.42 38.47
N TYR A 445 -7.16 16.31 39.14
CA TYR A 445 -6.65 15.02 39.59
C TYR A 445 -6.20 15.11 41.04
N ASN A 446 -6.35 14.01 41.77
CA ASN A 446 -5.87 13.90 43.13
C ASN A 446 -4.40 13.50 43.09
N HIS A 447 -3.54 14.28 43.73
CA HIS A 447 -2.11 14.02 43.76
C HIS A 447 -1.84 12.65 44.43
N PRO A 448 -1.17 11.71 43.75
CA PRO A 448 -1.07 10.32 44.23
C PRO A 448 -0.39 10.16 45.58
N LYS A 449 0.44 11.13 45.99
CA LYS A 449 1.20 11.10 47.25
C LYS A 449 0.59 11.94 48.38
N SER A 450 -0.15 13.01 48.08
CA SER A 450 -0.67 13.94 49.11
C SER A 450 -2.19 13.93 49.23
N GLY A 451 -2.91 13.27 48.30
CA GLY A 451 -4.38 13.28 48.25
C GLY A 451 -4.96 14.64 47.86
N GLU A 452 -4.12 15.64 47.61
CA GLU A 452 -4.52 17.01 47.34
C GLU A 452 -5.16 17.13 45.95
N ARG A 453 -6.26 17.87 45.87
CA ARG A 453 -7.01 18.09 44.64
C ARG A 453 -6.30 19.18 43.82
N ILE A 454 -5.57 18.77 42.78
CA ILE A 454 -4.85 19.69 41.89
C ILE A 454 -5.71 19.95 40.64
N GLU A 455 -6.03 21.21 40.40
CA GLU A 455 -6.63 21.66 39.14
C GLU A 455 -5.52 22.11 38.19
N ARG A 456 -5.42 21.47 37.02
CA ARG A 456 -4.45 21.84 35.99
C ARG A 456 -5.12 21.96 34.64
N GLU A 457 -4.80 23.05 33.93
CA GLU A 457 -5.17 23.17 32.52
C GLU A 457 -4.23 22.34 31.66
N ILE A 458 -4.80 21.41 30.90
CA ILE A 458 -4.04 20.56 29.97
C ILE A 458 -4.46 20.85 28.52
N PRO A 459 -3.51 20.87 27.58
CA PRO A 459 -3.83 21.04 26.18
C PRO A 459 -4.41 19.74 25.60
N LYS A 460 -5.52 19.86 24.87
CA LYS A 460 -6.30 18.76 24.28
C LYS A 460 -6.14 18.72 22.75
N GLU A 461 -7.14 19.12 22.00
CA GLU A 461 -7.14 19.04 20.54
C GLU A 461 -6.56 20.31 19.92
N PHE A 462 -5.96 20.19 18.74
CA PHE A 462 -5.60 21.33 17.90
C PHE A 462 -6.85 22.11 17.47
N LEU A 463 -6.71 23.44 17.43
CA LEU A 463 -7.72 24.33 16.86
C LEU A 463 -7.83 24.05 15.36
N LYS A 464 -9.07 24.00 14.86
CA LYS A 464 -9.32 23.84 13.43
C LYS A 464 -8.77 25.08 12.68
N PRO A 465 -8.33 24.92 11.43
CA PRO A 465 -7.88 26.05 10.61
C PRO A 465 -8.92 27.17 10.49
N TRP A 466 -10.21 26.79 10.38
CA TRP A 466 -11.36 27.69 10.46
C TRP A 466 -12.58 26.95 11.03
N ASN A 467 -13.64 27.69 11.38
CA ASN A 467 -14.80 27.14 12.12
C ASN A 467 -15.53 26.01 11.36
N ASN A 468 -15.82 26.20 10.07
CA ASN A 468 -16.55 25.25 9.23
C ASN A 468 -15.65 24.23 8.52
N PHE A 469 -14.37 24.12 8.90
CA PHE A 469 -13.37 23.30 8.23
C PHE A 469 -13.81 21.87 7.90
N THR A 470 -14.48 21.20 8.84
CA THR A 470 -14.95 19.82 8.66
C THR A 470 -16.09 19.71 7.65
N VAL A 471 -16.97 20.72 7.57
CA VAL A 471 -18.08 20.77 6.61
C VAL A 471 -17.55 21.06 5.21
N ASP A 472 -16.66 22.04 5.08
CA ASP A 472 -16.07 22.41 3.79
C ASP A 472 -15.20 21.29 3.22
N ALA A 473 -14.44 20.61 4.10
CA ALA A 473 -13.67 19.43 3.74
C ALA A 473 -14.58 18.31 3.20
N ARG A 474 -15.70 18.03 3.88
CA ARG A 474 -16.67 17.02 3.42
C ARG A 474 -17.24 17.36 2.05
N ASN A 475 -17.78 18.57 1.89
CA ASN A 475 -18.39 19.02 0.64
C ASN A 475 -17.38 18.98 -0.51
N SER A 476 -16.12 19.33 -0.25
CA SER A 476 -15.07 19.27 -1.25
C SER A 476 -14.73 17.82 -1.62
N LEU A 477 -14.54 16.94 -0.64
CA LEU A 477 -14.20 15.52 -0.85
C LEU A 477 -15.31 14.74 -1.58
N GLU A 478 -16.57 15.02 -1.28
CA GLU A 478 -17.73 14.43 -1.97
C GLU A 478 -17.77 14.81 -3.46
N ASN A 479 -17.17 15.94 -3.81
CA ASN A 479 -17.16 16.48 -5.17
C ASN A 479 -15.92 16.11 -6.00
N ILE A 480 -14.94 15.42 -5.42
CA ILE A 480 -13.71 15.03 -6.13
C ILE A 480 -13.99 13.95 -7.15
N VAL A 481 -13.51 14.18 -8.37
CA VAL A 481 -13.41 13.18 -9.44
C VAL A 481 -11.96 12.73 -9.53
N ILE A 482 -11.73 11.42 -9.48
CA ILE A 482 -10.38 10.87 -9.55
C ILE A 482 -9.98 10.66 -11.00
N SER A 483 -8.87 11.29 -11.39
CA SER A 483 -8.22 11.07 -12.69
C SER A 483 -7.06 10.10 -12.56
N PHE A 484 -6.91 9.20 -13.54
CA PHE A 484 -5.78 8.29 -13.64
C PHE A 484 -4.94 8.61 -14.87
N LYS A 485 -3.62 8.60 -14.70
CA LYS A 485 -2.71 8.68 -15.84
C LYS A 485 -2.73 7.36 -16.61
N GLN A 486 -3.14 7.41 -17.87
CA GLN A 486 -3.12 6.26 -18.75
C GLN A 486 -1.74 6.04 -19.38
N ASN A 487 -1.40 4.78 -19.62
CA ASN A 487 -0.19 4.40 -20.36
C ASN A 487 -0.56 3.52 -21.57
N LEU A 488 -1.13 4.16 -22.59
CA LEU A 488 -1.63 3.52 -23.81
C LEU A 488 -0.60 3.47 -24.94
N ARG A 489 0.64 3.94 -24.71
CA ARG A 489 1.67 3.94 -25.75
C ARG A 489 2.05 2.51 -26.12
N VAL A 490 1.75 2.11 -27.36
CA VAL A 490 2.00 0.76 -27.89
C VAL A 490 3.32 0.70 -28.66
N ILE A 491 3.55 1.64 -29.57
CA ILE A 491 4.81 1.77 -30.31
C ILE A 491 5.46 3.14 -30.08
N ASN A 492 6.75 3.23 -30.31
CA ASN A 492 7.47 4.50 -30.39
C ASN A 492 8.44 4.47 -31.58
N LYS A 493 8.65 5.62 -32.22
CA LYS A 493 9.69 5.73 -33.25
C LYS A 493 11.05 5.52 -32.57
N ALA A 494 11.80 4.53 -33.04
CA ALA A 494 13.13 4.26 -32.51
C ALA A 494 14.11 5.24 -33.14
N THR A 495 14.72 6.07 -32.31
CA THR A 495 15.83 6.94 -32.72
C THR A 495 17.13 6.27 -32.29
N ASN A 496 17.75 5.55 -33.22
CA ASN A 496 19.10 5.07 -33.01
C ASN A 496 20.09 6.17 -33.39
N TYR A 497 21.08 6.38 -32.54
CA TYR A 497 22.20 7.26 -32.82
C TYR A 497 23.43 6.40 -33.05
N PHE A 498 24.21 6.71 -34.08
CA PHE A 498 25.48 6.05 -34.33
C PHE A 498 26.55 7.09 -34.65
N GLU A 499 27.81 6.75 -34.39
CA GLU A 499 28.92 7.60 -34.73
C GLU A 499 29.27 7.45 -36.21
N LYS A 500 29.21 8.54 -36.96
CA LYS A 500 29.65 8.60 -38.36
C LYS A 500 30.69 9.69 -38.52
N TRP A 501 31.66 9.46 -39.39
CA TRP A 501 32.55 10.53 -39.85
C TRP A 501 31.75 11.47 -40.76
N VAL A 502 31.57 12.71 -40.30
CA VAL A 502 30.89 13.77 -41.03
C VAL A 502 31.92 14.84 -41.39
N GLU A 503 32.00 15.15 -42.67
CA GLU A 503 32.86 16.20 -43.18
C GLU A 503 32.22 17.55 -42.89
N THR A 504 32.88 18.35 -42.05
CA THR A 504 32.45 19.74 -41.77
C THR A 504 33.64 20.63 -42.08
N ASN A 505 33.51 21.56 -43.04
CA ASN A 505 34.57 22.47 -43.47
C ASN A 505 35.88 21.79 -43.93
N GLY A 506 35.77 20.68 -44.68
CA GLY A 506 36.95 19.96 -45.22
C GLY A 506 37.68 19.06 -44.23
N THR A 507 37.22 18.97 -42.98
CA THR A 507 37.78 18.09 -41.96
C THR A 507 36.76 17.02 -41.55
N LYS A 508 37.16 15.75 -41.59
CA LYS A 508 36.32 14.63 -41.12
C LYS A 508 36.30 14.63 -39.61
N THR A 509 35.14 14.91 -39.02
CA THR A 509 34.94 14.83 -37.57
C THR A 509 33.98 13.69 -37.26
N LYS A 510 34.27 12.91 -36.23
CA LYS A 510 33.37 11.85 -35.76
C LYS A 510 32.22 12.51 -35.02
N LYS A 511 31.02 12.46 -35.57
CA LYS A 511 29.81 13.02 -34.97
C LYS A 511 28.78 11.92 -34.73
N THR A 512 28.04 12.05 -33.64
CA THR A 512 26.86 11.24 -33.39
C THR A 512 25.73 11.71 -34.30
N VAL A 513 25.29 10.86 -35.22
CA VAL A 513 24.26 11.17 -36.21
C VAL A 513 23.05 10.25 -35.97
N GLN A 514 21.85 10.80 -36.15
CA GLN A 514 20.61 10.05 -36.08
C GLN A 514 20.46 9.12 -37.30
N GLN A 515 20.04 7.88 -37.07
CA GLN A 515 19.66 6.94 -38.12
C GLN A 515 18.33 7.36 -38.74
N ASN A 516 18.39 7.87 -39.97
CA ASN A 516 17.21 8.35 -40.72
C ASN A 516 16.65 7.31 -41.71
N ASN A 517 17.37 6.21 -41.97
CA ASN A 517 16.93 5.18 -42.93
C ASN A 517 16.16 4.05 -42.22
N GLY A 518 14.88 3.91 -42.61
CA GLY A 518 13.95 2.87 -42.15
C GLY A 518 13.10 3.30 -40.96
N ASP A 519 11.78 3.08 -41.03
CA ASP A 519 10.88 3.27 -39.89
C ASP A 519 11.02 2.11 -38.91
N ASN A 520 12.00 2.21 -38.00
CA ASN A 520 12.11 1.28 -36.88
C ASN A 520 11.13 1.68 -35.78
N TRP A 521 10.14 0.83 -35.52
CA TRP A 521 9.19 0.98 -34.43
C TRP A 521 9.59 0.08 -33.26
N ALA A 522 9.76 0.69 -32.08
CA ALA A 522 10.01 -0.07 -30.86
C ALA A 522 8.69 -0.33 -30.13
N ILE A 523 8.37 -1.61 -29.93
CA ILE A 523 7.16 -2.07 -29.23
C ILE A 523 7.37 -1.86 -27.72
N ARG A 524 6.35 -1.33 -27.03
CA ARG A 524 6.41 -0.92 -25.61
C ARG A 524 5.60 -1.79 -24.67
N LYS A 525 4.94 -2.81 -25.20
CA LYS A 525 4.10 -3.76 -24.44
C LYS A 525 4.57 -5.19 -24.71
N PRO A 526 4.53 -6.08 -23.70
CA PRO A 526 4.84 -7.48 -23.93
C PRO A 526 3.82 -8.06 -24.92
N MET A 527 4.25 -8.75 -25.97
CA MET A 527 3.30 -9.29 -26.97
C MET A 527 2.66 -10.61 -26.52
N HIS A 528 3.43 -11.43 -25.81
CA HIS A 528 3.01 -12.77 -25.40
C HIS A 528 3.62 -13.16 -24.06
N LYS A 529 3.05 -14.18 -23.41
CA LYS A 529 3.67 -14.83 -22.24
C LYS A 529 4.99 -15.47 -22.63
N GLU A 530 5.89 -15.63 -21.67
CA GLU A 530 7.20 -16.26 -21.88
C GLU A 530 7.07 -17.75 -22.22
N THR A 531 6.00 -18.40 -21.76
CA THR A 531 5.74 -19.82 -22.00
C THR A 531 5.40 -20.09 -23.46
N VAL A 532 6.22 -20.91 -24.11
CA VAL A 532 6.02 -21.38 -25.48
C VAL A 532 5.45 -22.79 -25.45
N SER A 533 4.45 -23.04 -26.30
CA SER A 533 3.76 -24.33 -26.41
C SER A 533 3.87 -24.89 -27.81
N GLY A 534 3.81 -26.22 -27.94
CA GLY A 534 3.69 -26.90 -29.23
C GLY A 534 2.24 -27.22 -29.54
N LYS A 535 1.80 -27.10 -30.79
CA LYS A 535 0.50 -27.61 -31.22
C LYS A 535 0.49 -29.14 -31.11
N VAL A 536 -0.60 -29.70 -30.59
CA VAL A 536 -0.80 -31.15 -30.51
C VAL A 536 -2.19 -31.51 -30.99
N GLU A 537 -2.37 -32.75 -31.44
CA GLU A 537 -3.66 -33.30 -31.84
C GLU A 537 -3.91 -34.54 -30.99
N LEU A 538 -5.00 -34.53 -30.22
CA LEU A 538 -5.42 -35.64 -29.37
C LEU A 538 -6.81 -36.07 -29.82
N ALA A 539 -6.93 -37.27 -30.40
CA ALA A 539 -8.20 -37.77 -30.94
C ALA A 539 -9.34 -37.80 -29.91
N ARG A 540 -9.02 -37.94 -28.62
CA ARG A 540 -9.98 -37.95 -27.51
C ARG A 540 -10.53 -36.58 -27.12
N ILE A 541 -9.97 -35.48 -27.64
CA ILE A 541 -10.35 -34.11 -27.23
C ILE A 541 -10.97 -33.37 -28.42
N LYS A 542 -12.21 -32.92 -28.25
CA LYS A 542 -12.90 -32.09 -29.24
C LYS A 542 -12.47 -30.63 -29.09
N VAL A 543 -11.85 -30.07 -30.12
CA VAL A 543 -11.38 -28.68 -30.13
C VAL A 543 -12.44 -27.76 -30.76
N PRO A 544 -12.82 -26.63 -30.12
CA PRO A 544 -13.70 -25.63 -30.72
C PRO A 544 -13.09 -24.95 -31.97
N LYS A 545 -13.94 -24.45 -32.87
CA LYS A 545 -13.55 -23.90 -34.20
C LYS A 545 -12.51 -22.77 -34.16
N ASP A 546 -12.46 -21.99 -33.07
CA ASP A 546 -11.57 -20.83 -32.92
C ASP A 546 -10.48 -21.03 -31.85
N LYS A 547 -10.27 -22.26 -31.39
CA LYS A 547 -9.25 -22.59 -30.39
C LYS A 547 -8.28 -23.61 -30.94
N ILE A 548 -7.11 -23.66 -30.33
CA ILE A 548 -6.13 -24.69 -30.63
C ILE A 548 -5.77 -25.48 -29.39
N LEU A 549 -5.44 -26.74 -29.60
CA LEU A 549 -4.90 -27.62 -28.59
C LEU A 549 -3.37 -27.52 -28.62
N THR A 550 -2.78 -27.14 -27.50
CA THR A 550 -1.33 -27.01 -27.37
C THR A 550 -0.85 -27.74 -26.14
N ALA A 551 0.43 -28.13 -26.10
CA ALA A 551 1.04 -28.77 -24.93
C ALA A 551 2.31 -28.06 -24.48
N THR A 552 2.54 -28.10 -23.18
CA THR A 552 3.75 -27.61 -22.51
C THR A 552 4.34 -28.70 -21.63
N ARG A 553 5.67 -28.71 -21.45
CA ARG A 553 6.31 -29.57 -20.45
C ARG A 553 6.25 -28.88 -19.09
N LYS A 554 5.68 -29.56 -18.09
CA LYS A 554 5.70 -29.13 -16.69
C LYS A 554 6.46 -30.16 -15.86
N SER A 555 7.18 -29.68 -14.85
CA SER A 555 7.70 -30.57 -13.80
C SER A 555 6.53 -31.10 -12.98
N LEU A 556 6.62 -32.35 -12.54
CA LEU A 556 5.67 -32.90 -11.59
C LEU A 556 5.92 -32.22 -10.23
N ASP A 557 4.86 -31.76 -9.58
CA ASP A 557 4.89 -31.08 -8.29
C ASP A 557 3.54 -31.24 -7.57
N THR A 558 3.44 -30.69 -6.37
CA THR A 558 2.25 -30.78 -5.51
C THR A 558 0.99 -30.12 -6.09
N SER A 559 1.09 -29.39 -7.22
CA SER A 559 -0.09 -28.82 -7.91
C SER A 559 -0.85 -29.86 -8.76
N PHE A 560 -0.33 -31.08 -8.91
CA PHE A 560 -0.95 -32.13 -9.71
C PHE A 560 -2.07 -32.85 -8.95
N ASP A 561 -3.29 -32.35 -9.09
CA ASP A 561 -4.52 -33.04 -8.71
C ASP A 561 -5.06 -33.99 -9.82
N LEU A 562 -6.15 -34.71 -9.55
CA LEU A 562 -6.78 -35.61 -10.54
C LEU A 562 -7.10 -34.89 -11.86
N LYS A 563 -7.62 -33.66 -11.79
CA LYS A 563 -8.04 -32.87 -12.95
C LYS A 563 -6.86 -32.45 -13.82
N THR A 564 -5.74 -32.07 -13.21
CA THR A 564 -4.51 -31.71 -13.91
C THR A 564 -3.81 -32.94 -14.47
N ILE A 565 -3.87 -34.10 -13.79
CA ILE A 565 -3.37 -35.36 -14.34
C ILE A 565 -4.14 -35.73 -15.62
N GLU A 566 -5.48 -35.60 -15.62
CA GLU A 566 -6.30 -35.83 -16.83
C GLU A 566 -5.92 -34.92 -18.01
N SER A 567 -5.29 -33.78 -17.75
CA SER A 567 -4.77 -32.86 -18.78
C SER A 567 -3.39 -33.25 -19.33
N ILE A 568 -2.82 -34.40 -18.94
CA ILE A 568 -1.57 -34.92 -19.52
C ILE A 568 -1.82 -35.53 -20.89
N THR A 569 -0.93 -35.33 -21.86
CA THR A 569 -1.14 -35.85 -23.23
C THR A 569 -1.06 -37.38 -23.30
N ASP A 570 -0.21 -37.98 -22.47
CA ASP A 570 0.08 -39.41 -22.46
C ASP A 570 -0.80 -40.16 -21.45
N THR A 571 -1.65 -41.06 -21.94
CA THR A 571 -2.60 -41.81 -21.12
C THR A 571 -1.95 -42.89 -20.26
N GLY A 572 -0.78 -43.40 -20.65
CA GLY A 572 -0.02 -44.34 -19.80
C GLY A 572 0.52 -43.63 -18.57
N ILE A 573 1.09 -42.43 -18.76
CA ILE A 573 1.53 -41.58 -17.65
C ILE A 573 0.34 -41.18 -16.77
N GLN A 574 -0.82 -40.81 -17.35
CA GLN A 574 -2.02 -40.50 -16.57
C GLN A 574 -2.38 -41.63 -15.60
N LYS A 575 -2.41 -42.87 -16.10
CA LYS A 575 -2.73 -44.05 -15.32
C LYS A 575 -1.77 -44.24 -14.14
N ILE A 576 -0.46 -44.14 -14.40
CA ILE A 576 0.58 -44.25 -13.36
C ILE A 576 0.34 -43.22 -12.26
N LEU A 577 0.15 -41.95 -12.64
CA LEU A 577 -0.02 -40.86 -11.67
C LEU A 577 -1.33 -40.97 -10.89
N ILE A 578 -2.44 -41.38 -11.53
CA ILE A 578 -3.72 -41.61 -10.85
C ILE A 578 -3.60 -42.75 -9.83
N ASN A 579 -2.99 -43.87 -10.23
CA ASN A 579 -2.78 -45.01 -9.34
C ASN A 579 -1.89 -44.65 -8.16
N TYR A 580 -0.81 -43.88 -8.40
CA TYR A 580 0.07 -43.42 -7.34
C TYR A 580 -0.62 -42.45 -6.38
N LEU A 581 -1.34 -41.46 -6.93
CA LEU A 581 -2.10 -40.50 -6.13
C LEU A 581 -3.15 -41.19 -5.26
N ALA A 582 -3.85 -42.21 -5.79
CA ALA A 582 -4.77 -43.02 -5.03
C ALA A 582 -4.09 -43.80 -3.89
N SER A 583 -2.83 -44.23 -4.07
CA SER A 583 -2.05 -44.91 -3.02
C SER A 583 -1.60 -43.98 -1.88
N LYS A 584 -1.74 -42.67 -2.05
CA LYS A 584 -1.41 -41.61 -1.06
C LYS A 584 -2.67 -40.86 -0.63
N ASP A 585 -3.79 -41.58 -0.51
CA ASP A 585 -5.08 -41.05 -0.07
C ASP A 585 -5.60 -39.85 -0.89
N ASN A 586 -5.27 -39.81 -2.18
CA ASN A 586 -5.57 -38.71 -3.09
C ASN A 586 -5.01 -37.35 -2.64
N ASN A 587 -3.90 -37.33 -1.90
CA ASN A 587 -3.25 -36.11 -1.45
C ASN A 587 -2.05 -35.75 -2.37
N PRO A 588 -2.15 -34.71 -3.22
CA PRO A 588 -1.07 -34.26 -4.10
C PRO A 588 0.18 -33.79 -3.37
N GLU A 589 0.05 -33.25 -2.15
CA GLU A 589 1.18 -32.77 -1.36
C GLU A 589 2.08 -33.92 -0.90
N LEU A 590 1.48 -35.08 -0.62
CA LEU A 590 2.20 -36.30 -0.26
C LEU A 590 2.68 -37.06 -1.49
N ALA A 591 1.85 -37.15 -2.54
CA ALA A 591 2.19 -37.89 -3.75
C ALA A 591 3.29 -37.19 -4.56
N PHE A 592 3.21 -35.87 -4.73
CA PHE A 592 4.09 -35.16 -5.66
C PHE A 592 5.06 -34.21 -4.94
N SER A 593 5.40 -34.52 -3.69
CA SER A 593 6.62 -33.99 -3.04
C SER A 593 7.87 -34.54 -3.73
N PRO A 594 9.06 -33.91 -3.54
CA PRO A 594 10.32 -34.47 -4.03
C PRO A 594 10.53 -35.93 -3.64
N GLU A 595 10.23 -36.29 -2.40
CA GLU A 595 10.33 -37.66 -1.88
C GLU A 595 9.28 -38.60 -2.50
N GLY A 596 8.04 -38.13 -2.65
CA GLY A 596 6.97 -38.89 -3.29
C GLY A 596 7.25 -39.21 -4.76
N ILE A 597 7.81 -38.25 -5.50
CA ILE A 597 8.20 -38.46 -6.90
C ILE A 597 9.33 -39.50 -7.00
N GLU A 598 10.30 -39.51 -6.08
CA GLU A 598 11.33 -40.55 -6.04
C GLU A 598 10.76 -41.93 -5.70
N ASP A 599 9.88 -42.01 -4.71
CA ASP A 599 9.19 -43.24 -4.31
C ASP A 599 8.39 -43.83 -5.47
N MET A 600 7.58 -43.01 -6.15
CA MET A 600 6.82 -43.42 -7.34
C MET A 600 7.74 -43.98 -8.43
N ASN A 601 8.85 -43.30 -8.72
CA ASN A 601 9.76 -43.71 -9.80
C ASN A 601 10.53 -45.00 -9.48
N LYS A 602 10.87 -45.24 -8.20
CA LYS A 602 11.45 -46.52 -7.74
C LYS A 602 10.46 -47.67 -7.87
N ASN A 603 9.18 -47.39 -7.62
CA ASN A 603 8.10 -48.39 -7.57
C ASN A 603 7.17 -48.35 -8.80
N ILE A 604 7.62 -47.76 -9.92
CA ILE A 604 6.75 -47.43 -11.06
C ILE A 604 6.03 -48.64 -11.68
N LEU A 605 6.64 -49.82 -11.61
CA LEU A 605 6.07 -51.10 -12.03
C LEU A 605 4.72 -51.40 -11.33
N LEU A 606 4.64 -51.10 -10.03
CA LEU A 606 3.44 -51.33 -9.22
C LEU A 606 2.25 -50.51 -9.72
N TYR A 607 2.52 -49.31 -10.23
CA TYR A 607 1.52 -48.36 -10.66
C TYR A 607 1.21 -48.45 -12.16
N ASN A 608 1.92 -49.31 -12.90
CA ASN A 608 1.81 -49.49 -14.35
C ASN A 608 1.52 -50.95 -14.76
N ASP A 609 0.72 -51.69 -13.98
CA ASP A 609 0.34 -53.09 -14.23
C ASP A 609 1.54 -54.04 -14.46
N GLY A 610 2.67 -53.80 -13.80
CA GLY A 610 3.89 -54.60 -13.99
C GLY A 610 4.67 -54.31 -15.27
N ILE A 611 4.30 -53.27 -16.04
CA ILE A 611 5.01 -52.83 -17.24
C ILE A 611 6.08 -51.80 -16.85
N MET A 612 7.34 -52.03 -17.23
CA MET A 612 8.42 -51.07 -17.00
C MET A 612 8.15 -49.73 -17.71
N HIS A 613 8.46 -48.63 -17.02
CA HIS A 613 8.46 -47.28 -17.58
C HIS A 613 9.69 -46.51 -17.09
N GLN A 614 10.18 -45.57 -17.88
CA GLN A 614 11.30 -44.71 -17.47
C GLN A 614 10.86 -43.74 -16.36
N PRO A 615 11.78 -43.26 -15.50
CA PRO A 615 11.42 -42.29 -14.47
C PRO A 615 10.72 -41.03 -15.03
N ILE A 616 9.63 -40.64 -14.37
CA ILE A 616 8.77 -39.51 -14.73
C ILE A 616 9.06 -38.36 -13.77
N TYR A 617 9.72 -37.33 -14.29
CA TYR A 617 9.95 -36.06 -13.57
C TYR A 617 9.23 -34.89 -14.21
N LYS A 618 8.91 -34.99 -15.51
CA LYS A 618 8.22 -33.95 -16.28
C LYS A 618 7.22 -34.57 -17.21
N VAL A 619 6.03 -33.98 -17.26
CA VAL A 619 4.92 -34.45 -18.08
C VAL A 619 4.49 -33.39 -19.08
N ARG A 620 3.90 -33.82 -20.19
CA ARG A 620 3.32 -32.92 -21.20
C ARG A 620 1.87 -32.66 -20.85
N VAL A 621 1.55 -31.43 -20.49
CA VAL A 621 0.20 -30.98 -20.14
C VAL A 621 -0.39 -30.23 -21.32
N PHE A 622 -1.56 -30.65 -21.79
CA PHE A 622 -2.29 -29.97 -22.86
C PHE A 622 -3.26 -28.93 -22.32
N GLU A 623 -3.49 -27.90 -23.12
CA GLU A 623 -4.47 -26.87 -22.87
C GLU A 623 -5.15 -26.43 -24.17
N ILE A 624 -6.44 -26.14 -24.08
CA ILE A 624 -7.23 -25.57 -25.16
C ILE A 624 -7.29 -24.06 -24.93
N GLY A 625 -6.77 -23.28 -25.87
CA GLY A 625 -6.71 -21.83 -25.71
C GLY A 625 -6.63 -21.08 -27.03
N SER A 626 -6.85 -19.76 -26.93
CA SER A 626 -6.61 -18.81 -28.01
C SER A 626 -5.13 -18.45 -28.01
N LYS A 627 -4.37 -19.11 -28.88
CA LYS A 627 -2.92 -18.94 -29.03
C LYS A 627 -2.56 -18.70 -30.48
N PHE A 628 -1.49 -17.96 -30.70
CA PHE A 628 -1.02 -17.57 -32.03
C PHE A 628 0.42 -18.03 -32.25
N PRO A 629 0.86 -18.25 -33.50
CA PRO A 629 2.23 -18.64 -33.80
C PRO A 629 3.22 -17.54 -33.41
N LEU A 630 4.38 -17.94 -32.88
CA LEU A 630 5.43 -17.03 -32.43
C LEU A 630 6.04 -16.22 -33.59
N GLY A 631 5.90 -16.71 -34.82
CA GLY A 631 6.30 -16.00 -36.02
C GLY A 631 6.11 -16.85 -37.27
N GLU A 632 6.39 -16.27 -38.43
CA GLU A 632 6.08 -16.88 -39.74
C GLU A 632 7.21 -17.77 -40.28
N THR A 633 8.43 -17.63 -39.74
CA THR A 633 9.62 -18.37 -40.17
C THR A 633 9.69 -19.77 -39.56
N ILE A 634 9.96 -20.81 -40.38
CA ILE A 634 10.23 -22.23 -40.05
C ILE A 634 9.95 -22.62 -38.58
N ASN A 635 10.97 -22.50 -37.70
CA ASN A 635 10.91 -22.97 -36.31
C ASN A 635 9.94 -22.18 -35.42
N LYS A 636 9.62 -20.93 -35.77
CA LYS A 636 8.69 -20.07 -35.04
C LYS A 636 7.24 -20.33 -35.41
N LYS A 637 6.97 -20.85 -36.62
CA LYS A 637 5.62 -21.20 -37.10
C LYS A 637 4.96 -22.31 -36.27
N ASN A 638 5.77 -23.24 -35.77
CA ASN A 638 5.30 -24.39 -34.99
C ASN A 638 5.29 -24.14 -33.47
N LYS A 639 5.68 -22.93 -33.04
CA LYS A 639 5.69 -22.50 -31.64
C LYS A 639 4.51 -21.58 -31.42
N TYR A 640 3.68 -21.90 -30.44
CA TYR A 640 2.47 -21.15 -30.13
C TYR A 640 2.61 -20.47 -28.78
N VAL A 641 2.13 -19.25 -28.71
CA VAL A 641 2.17 -18.42 -27.50
C VAL A 641 0.80 -17.83 -27.22
N GLU A 642 0.57 -17.51 -25.97
CA GLU A 642 -0.63 -16.80 -25.51
C GLU A 642 -0.31 -15.33 -25.36
N ALA A 643 -1.28 -14.45 -25.63
CA ALA A 643 -1.13 -13.02 -25.38
C ALA A 643 -0.75 -12.76 -23.92
N ALA A 644 0.16 -11.80 -23.68
CA ALA A 644 0.52 -11.46 -22.31
C ALA A 644 -0.69 -10.84 -21.60
N LYS A 645 -0.83 -11.08 -20.30
CA LYS A 645 -1.90 -10.47 -19.49
C LYS A 645 -1.75 -8.95 -19.52
N GLY A 646 -2.88 -8.22 -19.54
CA GLY A 646 -2.89 -6.75 -19.54
C GLY A 646 -2.46 -6.09 -20.86
N THR A 647 -2.44 -6.84 -21.97
CA THR A 647 -2.11 -6.31 -23.31
C THR A 647 -3.31 -5.84 -24.10
N ASN A 648 -4.52 -6.23 -23.67
CA ASN A 648 -5.77 -5.71 -24.20
C ASN A 648 -5.92 -4.26 -23.74
N LEU A 649 -5.58 -3.31 -24.61
CA LEU A 649 -5.59 -1.88 -24.30
C LEU A 649 -6.79 -1.14 -24.88
N PHE A 650 -7.51 -1.75 -25.81
CA PHE A 650 -8.61 -1.13 -26.53
C PHE A 650 -9.81 -2.08 -26.59
N PHE A 651 -10.95 -1.60 -26.10
CA PHE A 651 -12.23 -2.28 -26.14
C PHE A 651 -13.18 -1.47 -27.01
N ALA A 652 -13.47 -1.98 -28.20
CA ALA A 652 -14.28 -1.33 -29.20
C ALA A 652 -15.77 -1.53 -28.92
N ILE A 653 -16.53 -0.44 -29.00
CA ILE A 653 -17.98 -0.43 -28.92
C ILE A 653 -18.49 0.05 -30.28
N TYR A 654 -19.07 -0.89 -31.03
CA TYR A 654 -19.68 -0.62 -32.32
C TYR A 654 -21.19 -0.52 -32.18
N GLN A 655 -21.84 0.20 -33.08
CA GLN A 655 -23.29 0.37 -33.10
C GLN A 655 -23.84 0.01 -34.49
N ASP A 656 -24.95 -0.73 -34.51
CA ASP A 656 -25.70 -1.02 -35.73
C ASP A 656 -26.74 0.07 -36.04
N GLU A 657 -27.45 -0.08 -37.17
CA GLU A 657 -28.48 0.86 -37.61
C GLU A 657 -29.70 0.94 -36.67
N ASN A 658 -29.88 -0.02 -35.74
CA ASN A 658 -30.98 -0.06 -34.77
C ASN A 658 -30.51 0.39 -33.37
N ASP A 659 -29.45 1.17 -33.30
CA ASP A 659 -28.81 1.65 -32.08
C ASP A 659 -28.28 0.56 -31.13
N LYS A 660 -28.16 -0.69 -31.57
CA LYS A 660 -27.73 -1.80 -30.73
C LYS A 660 -26.21 -1.90 -30.71
N ARG A 661 -25.64 -1.84 -29.50
CA ARG A 661 -24.20 -1.96 -29.28
C ARG A 661 -23.69 -3.40 -29.46
N SER A 662 -22.53 -3.53 -30.06
CA SER A 662 -21.73 -4.76 -30.16
C SER A 662 -20.29 -4.48 -29.69
N PHE A 663 -19.62 -5.50 -29.16
CA PHE A 663 -18.42 -5.32 -28.35
C PHE A 663 -17.28 -6.21 -28.81
N GLU A 664 -16.07 -5.66 -28.87
CA GLU A 664 -14.89 -6.41 -29.26
C GLU A 664 -13.65 -5.92 -28.52
N THR A 665 -12.86 -6.86 -27.99
CA THR A 665 -11.53 -6.55 -27.44
C THR A 665 -10.51 -6.65 -28.56
N ILE A 666 -9.82 -5.56 -28.89
CA ILE A 666 -8.89 -5.54 -30.01
C ILE A 666 -7.52 -6.11 -29.59
N PRO A 667 -7.05 -7.20 -30.22
CA PRO A 667 -5.74 -7.79 -29.95
C PRO A 667 -4.58 -6.82 -30.20
N LEU A 668 -3.57 -6.86 -29.33
CA LEU A 668 -2.40 -5.96 -29.38
C LEU A 668 -1.65 -6.02 -30.73
N ASN A 669 -1.54 -7.19 -31.35
CA ASN A 669 -0.89 -7.34 -32.65
C ASN A 669 -1.63 -6.57 -33.76
N ILE A 670 -2.96 -6.55 -33.74
CA ILE A 670 -3.77 -5.78 -34.69
C ILE A 670 -3.53 -4.29 -34.47
N VAL A 671 -3.52 -3.83 -33.22
CA VAL A 671 -3.22 -2.43 -32.86
C VAL A 671 -1.84 -2.01 -33.36
N ILE A 672 -0.82 -2.84 -33.16
CA ILE A 672 0.56 -2.55 -33.58
C ILE A 672 0.63 -2.36 -35.10
N GLU A 673 0.06 -3.29 -35.88
CA GLU A 673 0.10 -3.22 -37.34
C GLU A 673 -0.66 -2.01 -37.87
N ARG A 674 -1.83 -1.69 -37.30
CA ARG A 674 -2.59 -0.48 -37.65
C ARG A 674 -1.81 0.79 -37.36
N GLN A 675 -1.21 0.92 -36.17
CA GLN A 675 -0.42 2.09 -35.81
C GLN A 675 0.84 2.25 -36.68
N LYS A 676 1.50 1.15 -37.09
CA LYS A 676 2.62 1.20 -38.04
C LYS A 676 2.20 1.73 -39.42
N GLN A 677 0.96 1.48 -39.83
CA GLN A 677 0.37 1.97 -41.08
C GLN A 677 -0.19 3.40 -40.95
N GLY A 678 -0.12 4.02 -39.77
CA GLY A 678 -0.69 5.34 -39.51
C GLY A 678 -2.23 5.35 -39.36
N LEU A 679 -2.85 4.17 -39.17
CA LEU A 679 -4.29 4.02 -38.97
C LEU A 679 -4.68 4.14 -37.49
N SER A 680 -5.97 4.31 -37.21
CA SER A 680 -6.52 4.30 -35.85
C SER A 680 -6.21 2.98 -35.14
N SER A 681 -6.04 3.02 -33.81
CA SER A 681 -5.74 1.82 -33.01
C SER A 681 -6.84 0.77 -33.05
N VAL A 682 -8.07 1.21 -33.32
CA VAL A 682 -9.29 0.39 -33.38
C VAL A 682 -9.84 0.44 -34.81
N PRO A 683 -10.30 -0.69 -35.38
CA PRO A 683 -11.01 -0.70 -36.66
C PRO A 683 -12.26 0.18 -36.65
N GLU A 684 -12.51 0.86 -37.77
CA GLU A 684 -13.66 1.74 -37.97
C GLU A 684 -14.98 0.95 -38.11
N THR A 685 -14.88 -0.29 -38.59
CA THR A 685 -15.99 -1.23 -38.73
C THR A 685 -15.59 -2.61 -38.24
N ASN A 686 -16.52 -3.34 -37.62
CA ASN A 686 -16.31 -4.74 -37.25
C ASN A 686 -16.64 -5.71 -38.40
N ASP A 687 -16.39 -7.00 -38.20
CA ASP A 687 -16.67 -8.07 -39.17
C ASP A 687 -18.15 -8.18 -39.59
N LYS A 688 -19.07 -7.57 -38.82
CA LYS A 688 -20.51 -7.53 -39.11
C LYS A 688 -20.94 -6.27 -39.87
N GLY A 689 -20.02 -5.35 -40.15
CA GLY A 689 -20.30 -4.07 -40.80
C GLY A 689 -20.79 -2.97 -39.85
N ASN A 690 -20.79 -3.17 -38.53
CA ASN A 690 -21.22 -2.15 -37.58
C ASN A 690 -20.15 -1.07 -37.45
N SER A 691 -20.58 0.19 -37.37
CA SER A 691 -19.70 1.37 -37.24
C SER A 691 -19.18 1.54 -35.82
N LEU A 692 -17.94 2.01 -35.67
CA LEU A 692 -17.33 2.28 -34.36
C LEU A 692 -18.00 3.51 -33.72
N LEU A 693 -18.60 3.33 -32.54
CA LEU A 693 -19.18 4.43 -31.77
C LEU A 693 -18.12 5.14 -30.92
N PHE A 694 -17.38 4.36 -30.13
CA PHE A 694 -16.17 4.77 -29.42
C PHE A 694 -15.40 3.53 -28.96
N TYR A 695 -14.21 3.74 -28.40
CA TYR A 695 -13.46 2.69 -27.73
C TYR A 695 -13.12 3.10 -26.29
N LEU A 696 -12.94 2.11 -25.44
CA LEU A 696 -12.50 2.27 -24.06
C LEU A 696 -11.10 1.69 -23.89
N SER A 697 -10.34 2.29 -22.99
CA SER A 697 -9.02 1.90 -22.57
C SER A 697 -8.93 1.81 -21.04
N PRO A 698 -7.97 1.05 -20.47
CA PRO A 698 -7.82 0.96 -19.04
C PRO A 698 -7.65 2.34 -18.39
N ASN A 699 -8.36 2.55 -17.30
CA ASN A 699 -8.52 3.79 -16.56
C ASN A 699 -9.26 4.93 -17.29
N ASP A 700 -9.99 4.66 -18.37
CA ASP A 700 -10.98 5.62 -18.86
C ASP A 700 -12.08 5.85 -17.82
N LEU A 701 -12.57 7.09 -17.75
CA LEU A 701 -13.71 7.46 -16.94
C LEU A 701 -14.97 7.34 -17.79
N VAL A 702 -15.98 6.65 -17.27
CA VAL A 702 -17.29 6.54 -17.93
C VAL A 702 -18.40 6.96 -16.99
N TYR A 703 -19.47 7.48 -17.57
CA TYR A 703 -20.69 7.86 -16.87
C TYR A 703 -21.84 6.94 -17.28
N VAL A 704 -22.66 6.55 -16.29
CA VAL A 704 -23.85 5.72 -16.50
C VAL A 704 -25.10 6.61 -16.36
N PRO A 705 -25.75 7.01 -17.47
CA PRO A 705 -26.96 7.84 -17.42
C PRO A 705 -28.17 7.08 -16.86
N THR A 706 -29.15 7.80 -16.32
CA THR A 706 -30.49 7.25 -16.03
C THR A 706 -31.29 7.08 -17.33
N GLU A 707 -32.44 6.41 -17.29
CA GLU A 707 -33.33 6.32 -18.45
C GLU A 707 -33.75 7.71 -18.96
N GLU A 708 -34.08 8.63 -18.05
CA GLU A 708 -34.44 10.02 -18.38
C GLU A 708 -33.28 10.79 -19.03
N GLU A 709 -32.07 10.67 -18.48
CA GLU A 709 -30.86 11.30 -19.04
C GLU A 709 -30.40 10.66 -20.36
N THR A 710 -30.75 9.39 -20.59
CA THR A 710 -30.48 8.70 -21.86
C THR A 710 -31.36 9.28 -22.97
N ILE A 711 -32.62 9.58 -22.66
CA ILE A 711 -33.56 10.23 -23.59
C ILE A 711 -33.17 11.69 -23.81
N ASN A 712 -32.72 12.39 -22.77
CA ASN A 712 -32.33 13.80 -22.85
C ASN A 712 -30.86 14.02 -22.43
N GLN A 713 -29.91 13.64 -23.28
CA GLN A 713 -28.49 13.85 -22.99
C GLN A 713 -28.11 15.33 -22.77
N SER A 714 -28.90 16.27 -23.32
CA SER A 714 -28.66 17.71 -23.15
C SER A 714 -28.91 18.21 -21.73
N SER A 715 -29.61 17.45 -20.88
CA SER A 715 -29.81 17.79 -19.47
C SER A 715 -28.60 17.49 -18.59
N ILE A 716 -27.57 16.81 -19.11
CA ILE A 716 -26.39 16.41 -18.32
C ILE A 716 -25.35 17.53 -18.38
N GLY A 717 -25.28 18.35 -17.33
CA GLY A 717 -24.22 19.34 -17.13
C GLY A 717 -22.90 18.70 -16.69
N PHE A 718 -22.14 18.09 -17.60
CA PHE A 718 -20.89 17.38 -17.28
C PHE A 718 -19.80 18.24 -16.61
N THR A 719 -19.84 19.56 -16.81
CA THR A 719 -18.91 20.50 -16.15
C THR A 719 -19.22 20.68 -14.67
N ASN A 720 -20.45 20.38 -14.22
CA ASN A 720 -20.88 20.54 -12.84
C ASN A 720 -21.87 19.44 -12.43
N LEU A 721 -21.38 18.21 -12.41
CA LEU A 721 -22.18 17.06 -11.97
C LEU A 721 -22.57 17.20 -10.48
N SER A 722 -23.83 16.90 -10.18
CA SER A 722 -24.31 16.79 -8.79
C SER A 722 -23.66 15.61 -8.05
N TYR A 723 -23.76 15.60 -6.72
CA TYR A 723 -23.27 14.50 -5.89
C TYR A 723 -23.84 13.13 -6.32
N GLU A 724 -25.15 13.06 -6.59
CA GLU A 724 -25.79 11.82 -7.04
C GLU A 724 -25.33 11.39 -8.45
N GLN A 725 -25.10 12.34 -9.35
CA GLN A 725 -24.52 12.04 -10.67
C GLN A 725 -23.08 11.52 -10.57
N LYS A 726 -22.26 12.07 -9.66
CA LYS A 726 -20.88 11.60 -9.44
C LYS A 726 -20.80 10.17 -8.91
N LYS A 727 -21.81 9.67 -8.20
CA LYS A 727 -21.88 8.25 -7.80
C LYS A 727 -22.02 7.29 -8.98
N ARG A 728 -22.43 7.79 -10.15
CA ARG A 728 -22.59 7.03 -11.40
C ARG A 728 -21.37 7.15 -12.33
N LEU A 729 -20.24 7.63 -11.80
CA LEU A 729 -18.94 7.60 -12.47
C LEU A 729 -18.21 6.29 -12.17
N TYR A 730 -17.67 5.68 -13.21
CA TYR A 730 -16.93 4.42 -13.13
C TYR A 730 -15.62 4.51 -13.90
N ASN A 731 -14.58 3.86 -13.38
CA ASN A 731 -13.32 3.66 -14.06
C ASN A 731 -13.35 2.32 -14.80
N VAL A 732 -12.84 2.32 -16.03
CA VAL A 732 -12.55 1.11 -16.79
C VAL A 732 -11.32 0.42 -16.19
N ASN A 733 -11.42 -0.88 -15.90
CA ASN A 733 -10.32 -1.63 -15.27
C ASN A 733 -9.49 -2.39 -16.32
N ASP A 734 -10.10 -3.40 -16.94
CA ASP A 734 -9.47 -4.34 -17.85
C ASP A 734 -10.51 -4.99 -18.78
N PHE A 735 -10.00 -5.78 -19.75
CA PHE A 735 -10.80 -6.37 -20.82
C PHE A 735 -10.52 -7.87 -20.98
N SER A 736 -11.60 -8.64 -21.09
CA SER A 736 -11.59 -10.06 -21.47
C SER A 736 -12.46 -10.27 -22.72
N SER A 737 -13.50 -11.11 -22.63
CA SER A 737 -14.65 -11.10 -23.55
C SER A 737 -15.64 -9.97 -23.24
N THR A 738 -15.42 -9.24 -22.15
CA THR A 738 -16.23 -8.10 -21.72
C THR A 738 -15.34 -7.02 -21.10
N CYS A 739 -15.93 -5.87 -20.79
CA CYS A 739 -15.31 -4.76 -20.09
C CYS A 739 -15.69 -4.76 -18.61
N TYR A 740 -14.70 -4.52 -17.74
CA TYR A 740 -14.89 -4.46 -16.30
C TYR A 740 -14.72 -3.03 -15.77
N PHE A 741 -15.48 -2.71 -14.73
CA PHE A 741 -15.61 -1.35 -14.21
C PHE A 741 -15.55 -1.33 -12.68
N THR A 742 -15.06 -0.23 -12.10
CA THR A 742 -15.13 0.05 -10.66
C THR A 742 -15.70 1.44 -10.44
N PRO A 743 -16.49 1.70 -9.38
CA PRO A 743 -16.92 3.07 -9.07
C PRO A 743 -15.72 4.01 -8.88
N ASN A 744 -15.79 5.25 -9.37
CA ASN A 744 -14.62 6.13 -9.53
C ASN A 744 -13.82 6.35 -8.23
N HIS A 745 -14.51 6.47 -7.09
CA HIS A 745 -13.91 6.70 -5.78
C HIS A 745 -13.29 5.46 -5.14
N VAL A 746 -13.63 4.25 -5.60
CA VAL A 746 -13.25 3.01 -4.92
C VAL A 746 -11.84 2.57 -5.33
N ALA A 747 -10.97 2.40 -4.34
CA ALA A 747 -9.62 1.88 -4.52
C ALA A 747 -9.50 0.38 -4.24
N LYS A 748 -10.20 -0.11 -3.21
CA LYS A 748 -10.24 -1.53 -2.82
C LYS A 748 -11.62 -1.88 -2.29
N ALA A 749 -12.08 -3.10 -2.60
CA ALA A 749 -13.31 -3.64 -2.05
C ALA A 749 -13.17 -3.90 -0.53
N ILE A 750 -14.27 -3.72 0.21
CA ILE A 750 -14.40 -4.03 1.64
C ILE A 750 -14.41 -5.54 1.85
N ALA A 751 -15.22 -6.24 1.06
CA ALA A 751 -15.33 -7.68 1.05
C ALA A 751 -15.70 -8.15 -0.36
N PRO A 752 -15.55 -9.46 -0.66
CA PRO A 752 -16.04 -10.03 -1.92
C PRO A 752 -17.51 -9.67 -2.18
N LYS A 753 -17.89 -9.40 -3.44
CA LYS A 753 -19.23 -8.98 -3.90
C LYS A 753 -19.60 -7.50 -3.73
N GLU A 754 -18.82 -6.68 -3.01
CA GLU A 754 -19.12 -5.23 -2.93
C GLU A 754 -19.15 -4.57 -4.33
N ILE A 755 -18.21 -4.96 -5.18
CA ILE A 755 -18.01 -4.39 -6.52
C ILE A 755 -18.28 -5.43 -7.62
N ASP A 756 -18.32 -6.71 -7.26
CA ASP A 756 -18.39 -7.82 -8.22
C ASP A 756 -19.85 -8.12 -8.62
N LEU A 757 -20.48 -7.17 -9.31
CA LEU A 757 -21.87 -7.24 -9.78
C LEU A 757 -21.96 -7.53 -11.28
N ASN A 758 -22.71 -8.58 -11.61
CA ASN A 758 -23.23 -8.90 -12.92
C ASN A 758 -24.75 -8.71 -12.96
N TYR A 759 -25.32 -8.40 -14.12
CA TYR A 759 -26.77 -8.36 -14.29
C TYR A 759 -27.26 -9.55 -15.11
N ASP A 760 -28.08 -10.41 -14.49
CA ASP A 760 -28.71 -11.54 -15.18
C ASP A 760 -29.98 -11.06 -15.88
N LYS A 761 -29.87 -10.79 -17.19
CA LYS A 761 -30.99 -10.37 -18.05
C LYS A 761 -32.17 -11.35 -18.02
N LYS A 762 -31.94 -12.65 -17.80
CA LYS A 762 -33.02 -13.66 -17.79
C LYS A 762 -33.80 -13.68 -16.47
N LYS A 763 -33.12 -13.35 -15.37
CA LYS A 763 -33.72 -13.34 -14.02
C LYS A 763 -34.08 -11.93 -13.54
N ASN A 764 -33.85 -10.91 -14.37
CA ASN A 764 -34.02 -9.49 -14.07
C ASN A 764 -33.46 -9.11 -12.67
N LYS A 765 -32.25 -9.59 -12.37
CA LYS A 765 -31.62 -9.39 -11.06
C LYS A 765 -30.11 -9.33 -11.15
N THR A 766 -29.49 -8.64 -10.21
CA THR A 766 -28.05 -8.68 -10.02
C THR A 766 -27.61 -10.04 -9.46
N THR A 767 -26.53 -10.59 -10.03
CA THR A 767 -25.83 -11.80 -9.58
C THR A 767 -24.34 -11.46 -9.46
N GLY A 768 -23.55 -12.21 -8.69
CA GLY A 768 -22.14 -11.88 -8.51
C GLY A 768 -21.28 -13.10 -8.19
N SER A 769 -20.15 -13.18 -8.88
CA SER A 769 -18.96 -13.98 -8.53
C SER A 769 -17.76 -13.04 -8.45
N PHE A 770 -16.66 -13.46 -7.80
CA PHE A 770 -15.45 -12.66 -7.51
C PHE A 770 -14.88 -11.85 -8.70
N ASP A 771 -15.21 -12.20 -9.94
CA ASP A 771 -14.64 -11.61 -11.17
C ASP A 771 -15.66 -10.95 -12.11
N THR A 772 -16.83 -10.52 -11.63
CA THR A 772 -17.95 -10.15 -12.52
C THR A 772 -18.32 -8.67 -12.56
N LYS A 773 -17.36 -7.76 -12.28
CA LYS A 773 -17.50 -6.28 -12.17
C LYS A 773 -17.98 -5.58 -13.45
N THR A 774 -19.19 -5.85 -13.90
CA THR A 774 -19.68 -5.46 -15.25
C THR A 774 -20.95 -4.62 -15.21
N ALA A 775 -21.64 -4.61 -14.07
CA ALA A 775 -22.86 -3.85 -13.82
C ALA A 775 -22.64 -2.71 -12.81
N SER A 776 -23.50 -1.69 -12.90
CA SER A 776 -23.58 -0.60 -11.94
C SER A 776 -24.09 -1.09 -10.58
N ILE A 777 -24.00 -0.23 -9.56
CA ILE A 777 -24.56 -0.49 -8.24
C ILE A 777 -26.08 -0.75 -8.29
N GLU A 778 -26.76 -0.15 -9.28
CA GLU A 778 -28.21 -0.27 -9.52
C GLU A 778 -28.56 -1.46 -10.43
N GLY A 779 -27.56 -2.26 -10.84
CA GLY A 779 -27.78 -3.43 -11.68
C GLY A 779 -27.87 -3.14 -13.17
N ILE A 780 -27.38 -2.00 -13.65
CA ILE A 780 -27.38 -1.65 -15.07
C ILE A 780 -26.10 -2.17 -15.73
N GLN A 781 -26.21 -2.84 -16.87
CA GLN A 781 -25.02 -3.28 -17.63
C GLN A 781 -24.26 -2.07 -18.19
N ILE A 782 -23.10 -1.74 -17.60
CA ILE A 782 -22.42 -0.45 -17.85
C ILE A 782 -22.06 -0.26 -19.33
N LYS A 783 -21.42 -1.26 -19.96
CA LYS A 783 -21.00 -1.16 -21.38
C LYS A 783 -22.16 -0.91 -22.36
N ASP A 784 -23.38 -1.31 -22.00
CA ASP A 784 -24.56 -1.18 -22.86
C ASP A 784 -25.04 0.29 -22.92
N VAL A 785 -24.79 1.09 -21.88
CA VAL A 785 -25.35 2.47 -21.75
C VAL A 785 -24.30 3.56 -21.51
N CYS A 786 -23.06 3.19 -21.17
CA CYS A 786 -22.07 4.16 -20.71
C CYS A 786 -21.72 5.22 -21.76
N ILE A 787 -21.31 6.38 -21.26
CA ILE A 787 -20.80 7.54 -22.00
C ILE A 787 -19.34 7.76 -21.57
N PRO A 788 -18.36 7.75 -22.48
CA PRO A 788 -16.96 7.99 -22.13
C PRO A 788 -16.73 9.48 -21.83
N LEU A 789 -15.95 9.75 -20.79
CA LEU A 789 -15.62 11.10 -20.33
C LEU A 789 -14.11 11.32 -20.36
N LYS A 790 -13.68 12.52 -20.72
CA LYS A 790 -12.29 12.94 -20.59
C LYS A 790 -12.13 13.72 -19.31
N VAL A 791 -11.16 13.34 -18.49
CA VAL A 791 -10.82 14.05 -17.26
C VAL A 791 -9.42 14.59 -17.38
N ASP A 792 -9.21 15.85 -17.00
CA ASP A 792 -7.87 16.41 -16.89
C ASP A 792 -7.20 16.02 -15.55
N ARG A 793 -5.95 16.45 -15.36
CA ARG A 793 -5.15 16.11 -14.18
C ARG A 793 -5.73 16.68 -12.88
N LEU A 794 -6.52 17.75 -12.96
CA LEU A 794 -7.13 18.40 -11.82
C LEU A 794 -8.53 17.85 -11.52
N GLY A 795 -8.98 16.86 -12.29
CA GLY A 795 -10.28 16.22 -12.10
C GLY A 795 -11.41 16.94 -12.82
N ASN A 796 -11.13 17.94 -13.67
CA ASN A 796 -12.19 18.60 -14.44
C ASN A 796 -12.63 17.71 -15.60
N ILE A 797 -13.95 17.52 -15.73
CA ILE A 797 -14.55 16.69 -16.78
C ILE A 797 -14.76 17.53 -18.05
N LYS A 798 -14.36 16.97 -19.18
CA LYS A 798 -14.64 17.47 -20.54
C LYS A 798 -15.34 16.36 -21.32
N LEU A 799 -16.34 16.73 -22.14
CA LEU A 799 -16.97 15.78 -23.04
C LEU A 799 -15.96 15.38 -24.13
N ILE A 800 -15.97 14.10 -24.51
CA ILE A 800 -15.37 13.68 -25.77
C ILE A 800 -16.38 14.04 -26.85
N ASN A 801 -16.21 15.21 -27.47
CA ASN A 801 -17.07 15.65 -28.59
C ASN A 801 -16.75 14.92 -29.90
N ASP A 802 -15.80 13.98 -29.89
CA ASP A 802 -15.41 13.24 -31.07
C ASP A 802 -16.32 12.01 -31.21
N LYS A 803 -17.46 12.18 -31.87
CA LYS A 803 -17.89 11.12 -32.80
C LYS A 803 -16.75 11.01 -33.81
N ILE A 804 -16.00 9.90 -33.75
CA ILE A 804 -14.90 9.60 -34.68
C ILE A 804 -15.44 9.63 -36.10
#